data_AF-A0A842MI40-F1
#
_entry.id   AF-A0A842MI40-F1
#
_cell.length_a   1.000
_cell.length_b   1.000
_cell.length_c   1.000
_cell.angle_alpha   90.00
_cell.angle_beta   90.00
_cell.angle_gamma   90.00
#
_symmetry.space_group_name_H-M   'P 1'
#
loop_
_entity.id
_entity.type
_entity.pdbx_description
1 polymer ?
#
loop_
_entity_poly.entity_id
_entity_poly.type
_entity_poly.pdbx_seq_one_letter_code
_entity_poly.pdbx_strand_id
1 'polypeptide(L)'
;MGGYMNRILRVDLTTGEISSEELDMDTAAQFIGGRGYGAKILYDELKPGTDPLGPENKLIFMTGPLTGTAAPTSGRFSVSTRSPATGTIFDANSGGHFGVELKRSGYDGIIFEGRSSKPVYLSIINGEARLNDASALWGLDTTQTEDRLKQIVGDQFARVASIGPAGERLVKIAAIMNEKHRTAARGGVGAVMGSKNLKAIVVRGKAEIPLANRYAFMKEVKRTIQVLKGHPITGDGLARYGTSVLVHIINKAGIFPVRNYSTGVFEDAEKVSGEYMSKTILRGKKGCFACPIMCGRITQPRLPSGETIETEGPEYETVWALGPNCGISDLNAIAVANDLCNKLGVDTISMGQAIGFLMACAEKGRVKPSDIGLDAKFGDTEALLKLIRMTAYREGIGDLLAEGTRSAARKLEADDFAIHVKGLELPAYDPRGVKGMALSYATSNRGGCHLRAFMIVPEILSMPRYLNPNSYDDKAALTKVMQDVFAVLDSLVLCKYTTMALFSTLAFEPDFYARLLTCATGFYVDREEFYRIGERIYNIERLFNVREGFSRKDDALPRRFTEVPMPEGPAKGETVDMDRLLNEYYAVRGWDYNGIPSSKKVLQLGLKPVYEGPQLQVAIDERYLKDAIPIAEKAYRGGAEIIEAGTPLIKSEGLNAVRSLRKACPNATILADLKTFDTGWLETELAVEAGADIVTVMGATDDYTISDAVGAARKYDVKVMVDLMNLKDPLSRALEVEKLGVDMVCMHVGISAQSREREVDQKVALVQNLARSLKIPVSVAGGIKLEVVPQMVRAGARVLVVGGAITKSANPEEATKRFVEAIRSTWAAMK
;
A
#
# COMPACT_ATOMS: atom_id res chain seq x y z
N MET A 1 -19.66 11.19 20.90
CA MET A 1 -18.47 11.19 20.00
C MET A 1 -18.70 12.21 18.89
N GLY A 2 -17.65 12.85 18.39
CA GLY A 2 -17.75 13.90 17.35
C GLY A 2 -17.02 13.52 16.06
N GLY A 3 -16.93 14.45 15.12
CA GLY A 3 -16.23 14.31 13.84
C GLY A 3 -16.98 13.49 12.80
N TYR A 4 -17.88 12.59 13.16
CA TYR A 4 -18.62 11.73 12.24
C TYR A 4 -20.09 12.12 12.14
N MET A 5 -20.71 11.80 11.00
CA MET A 5 -22.17 11.88 10.81
C MET A 5 -22.89 10.58 11.24
N ASN A 6 -22.13 9.51 11.52
CA ASN A 6 -22.59 8.19 11.95
C ASN A 6 -23.44 7.45 10.91
N ARG A 7 -23.24 7.75 9.62
CA ARG A 7 -24.04 7.16 8.54
C ARG A 7 -23.20 6.92 7.30
N ILE A 8 -23.29 5.72 6.73
CA ILE A 8 -22.71 5.36 5.43
C ILE A 8 -23.88 5.00 4.52
N LEU A 9 -23.88 5.54 3.30
CA LEU A 9 -24.89 5.21 2.29
C LEU A 9 -24.41 3.97 1.51
N ARG A 10 -25.25 2.94 1.38
CA ARG A 10 -24.99 1.76 0.54
C ARG A 10 -25.93 1.78 -0.64
N VAL A 11 -25.38 1.59 -1.84
CA VAL A 11 -26.12 1.69 -3.10
C VAL A 11 -25.80 0.46 -3.95
N ASP A 12 -26.79 -0.42 -4.11
CA ASP A 12 -26.71 -1.51 -5.09
C ASP A 12 -27.27 -1.01 -6.43
N LEU A 13 -26.37 -0.81 -7.39
CA LEU A 13 -26.72 -0.28 -8.70
C LEU A 13 -27.46 -1.30 -9.57
N THR A 14 -27.40 -2.60 -9.25
CA THR A 14 -28.11 -3.67 -9.96
C THR A 14 -29.59 -3.65 -9.63
N THR A 15 -29.92 -3.58 -8.33
CA THR A 15 -31.32 -3.57 -7.85
C THR A 15 -31.90 -2.16 -7.80
N GLY A 16 -31.05 -1.13 -7.73
CA GLY A 16 -31.43 0.26 -7.48
C GLY A 16 -31.73 0.55 -6.01
N GLU A 17 -31.46 -0.40 -5.11
CA GLU A 17 -31.67 -0.23 -3.67
C GLU A 17 -30.69 0.79 -3.10
N ILE A 18 -31.22 1.70 -2.27
CA ILE A 18 -30.45 2.70 -1.53
C ILE A 18 -30.80 2.52 -0.06
N SER A 19 -29.81 2.16 0.74
CA SER A 19 -29.95 1.98 2.18
C SER A 19 -28.88 2.79 2.92
N SER A 20 -29.07 3.00 4.22
CA SER A 20 -28.06 3.62 5.07
C SER A 20 -27.77 2.72 6.26
N GLU A 21 -26.49 2.52 6.53
CA GLU A 21 -25.99 1.79 7.69
C GLU A 21 -25.30 2.77 8.66
N GLU A 22 -25.31 2.43 9.95
CA GLU A 22 -24.52 3.17 10.93
C GLU A 22 -23.03 2.91 10.72
N LEU A 23 -22.21 3.93 10.98
CA LEU A 23 -20.77 3.78 10.92
C LEU A 23 -20.29 2.98 12.13
N ASP A 24 -19.50 1.94 11.90
CA ASP A 24 -18.94 1.13 12.99
C ASP A 24 -17.84 1.93 13.71
N MET A 25 -18.14 2.35 14.94
CA MET A 25 -17.25 3.19 15.73
C MET A 25 -15.99 2.46 16.19
N ASP A 26 -16.01 1.13 16.33
CA ASP A 26 -14.80 0.35 16.65
C ASP A 26 -13.86 0.32 15.46
N THR A 27 -14.39 0.11 14.25
CA THR A 27 -13.61 0.26 13.01
C THR A 27 -13.12 1.70 12.83
N ALA A 28 -13.92 2.73 13.08
CA ALA A 28 -13.46 4.12 13.00
C ALA A 28 -12.41 4.47 14.07
N ALA A 29 -12.44 3.87 15.26
CA ALA A 29 -11.38 4.06 16.24
C ALA A 29 -10.05 3.48 15.74
N GLN A 30 -10.09 2.34 15.04
CA GLN A 30 -8.89 1.63 14.58
C GLN A 30 -8.37 2.05 13.19
N PHE A 31 -9.25 2.58 12.32
CA PHE A 31 -8.99 2.90 10.92
C PHE A 31 -9.41 4.31 10.50
N ILE A 32 -10.03 5.09 11.39
CA ILE A 32 -10.41 6.49 11.25
C ILE A 32 -11.50 6.75 10.21
N GLY A 33 -11.19 6.63 8.93
CA GLY A 33 -12.04 7.09 7.83
C GLY A 33 -11.28 7.00 6.52
N GLY A 34 -11.75 7.70 5.49
CA GLY A 34 -11.01 7.87 4.23
C GLY A 34 -10.43 6.56 3.67
N ARG A 35 -9.12 6.56 3.45
CA ARG A 35 -8.34 5.38 3.02
C ARG A 35 -8.44 4.19 3.97
N GLY A 36 -8.26 4.39 5.27
CA GLY A 36 -8.19 3.30 6.25
C GLY A 36 -9.50 2.53 6.37
N TYR A 37 -10.61 3.24 6.54
CA TYR A 37 -11.93 2.61 6.61
C TYR A 37 -12.30 1.97 5.28
N GLY A 38 -12.01 2.63 4.15
CA GLY A 38 -12.19 2.07 2.82
C GLY A 38 -11.40 0.76 2.62
N ALA A 39 -10.16 0.71 3.09
CA ALA A 39 -9.34 -0.50 3.00
C ALA A 39 -9.89 -1.65 3.85
N LYS A 40 -10.42 -1.35 5.05
CA LYS A 40 -11.08 -2.34 5.91
C LYS A 40 -12.30 -2.95 5.22
N ILE A 41 -13.20 -2.13 4.68
CA ILE A 41 -14.37 -2.60 3.92
C ILE A 41 -13.93 -3.52 2.77
N LEU A 42 -12.96 -3.10 1.95
CA LEU A 42 -12.50 -3.89 0.82
C LEU A 42 -11.89 -5.23 1.25
N TYR A 43 -11.13 -5.25 2.34
CA TYR A 43 -10.53 -6.48 2.86
C TYR A 43 -11.58 -7.46 3.39
N ASP A 44 -12.60 -6.96 4.10
CA ASP A 44 -13.64 -7.80 4.69
C ASP A 44 -14.67 -8.29 3.66
N GLU A 45 -15.12 -7.41 2.77
CA GLU A 45 -16.29 -7.68 1.92
C GLU A 45 -15.93 -8.21 0.53
N LEU A 46 -14.73 -7.93 -0.01
CA LEU A 46 -14.35 -8.47 -1.33
C LEU A 46 -13.75 -9.86 -1.22
N LYS A 47 -14.31 -10.79 -2.00
CA LYS A 47 -13.75 -12.13 -2.18
C LYS A 47 -12.38 -12.08 -2.90
N PRO A 48 -11.47 -13.03 -2.62
CA PRO A 48 -10.25 -13.17 -3.40
C PRO A 48 -10.54 -13.34 -4.88
N GLY A 49 -9.75 -12.70 -5.76
CA GLY A 49 -9.91 -12.86 -7.21
C GLY A 49 -11.08 -12.09 -7.85
N THR A 50 -11.82 -11.25 -7.11
CA THR A 50 -12.86 -10.37 -7.68
C THR A 50 -12.35 -9.56 -8.87
N ASP A 51 -13.03 -9.62 -10.01
CA ASP A 51 -12.71 -8.81 -11.19
C ASP A 51 -12.81 -7.29 -10.87
N PRO A 52 -11.75 -6.50 -11.04
CA PRO A 52 -11.78 -5.05 -10.80
C PRO A 52 -12.84 -4.26 -11.59
N LEU A 53 -13.30 -4.76 -12.74
CA LEU A 53 -14.36 -4.11 -13.53
C LEU A 53 -15.71 -4.84 -13.40
N GLY A 54 -15.78 -5.89 -12.57
CA GLY A 54 -16.99 -6.67 -12.34
C GLY A 54 -17.98 -5.98 -11.40
N PRO A 55 -19.25 -6.43 -11.39
CA PRO A 55 -20.30 -5.87 -10.51
C PRO A 55 -19.97 -6.07 -9.01
N GLU A 56 -19.28 -7.16 -8.66
CA GLU A 56 -18.88 -7.50 -7.29
C GLU A 56 -17.81 -6.57 -6.70
N ASN A 57 -17.03 -5.87 -7.54
CA ASN A 57 -16.06 -4.92 -7.02
C ASN A 57 -16.78 -3.72 -6.38
N LYS A 58 -16.19 -3.13 -5.35
CA LYS A 58 -16.79 -1.99 -4.62
C LYS A 58 -16.08 -0.70 -4.98
N LEU A 59 -16.87 0.35 -5.19
CA LEU A 59 -16.39 1.71 -5.35
C LEU A 59 -16.83 2.53 -4.14
N ILE A 60 -15.88 2.94 -3.31
CA ILE A 60 -16.17 3.50 -1.99
C ILE A 60 -15.68 4.94 -1.93
N PHE A 61 -16.60 5.89 -1.71
CA PHE A 61 -16.25 7.28 -1.42
C PHE A 61 -16.31 7.49 0.09
N MET A 62 -15.19 7.84 0.71
CA MET A 62 -15.12 8.12 2.15
C MET A 62 -14.59 9.52 2.43
N THR A 63 -15.17 10.16 3.44
CA THR A 63 -14.62 11.34 4.10
C THR A 63 -13.83 10.93 5.35
N GLY A 64 -13.14 11.87 5.98
CA GLY A 64 -12.50 11.66 7.28
C GLY A 64 -13.19 12.49 8.36
N PRO A 65 -12.93 12.22 9.66
CA PRO A 65 -13.57 12.94 10.77
C PRO A 65 -13.31 14.45 10.76
N LEU A 66 -12.22 14.90 10.14
CA LEU A 66 -11.88 16.32 10.04
C LEU A 66 -12.47 16.98 8.80
N THR A 67 -12.87 16.24 7.77
CA THR A 67 -13.44 16.80 6.52
C THR A 67 -14.59 17.75 6.84
N GLY A 68 -14.57 18.95 6.25
CA GLY A 68 -15.62 19.97 6.40
C GLY A 68 -15.62 20.76 7.72
N THR A 69 -14.70 20.47 8.64
CA THR A 69 -14.50 21.22 9.89
C THR A 69 -13.60 22.44 9.68
N ALA A 70 -13.27 23.18 10.75
CA ALA A 70 -12.29 24.27 10.69
C ALA A 70 -10.81 23.79 10.63
N ALA A 71 -10.54 22.47 10.69
CA ALA A 71 -9.19 21.95 10.55
C ALA A 71 -8.56 22.43 9.23
N PRO A 72 -7.30 22.92 9.24
CA PRO A 72 -6.66 23.39 8.02
C PRO A 72 -6.59 22.28 6.97
N THR A 73 -6.94 22.63 5.73
CA THR A 73 -6.86 21.73 4.56
C THR A 73 -7.82 20.53 4.57
N SER A 74 -8.90 20.60 5.35
CA SER A 74 -9.91 19.54 5.52
C SER A 74 -10.96 19.46 4.40
N GLY A 75 -10.58 19.76 3.16
CA GLY A 75 -11.47 19.80 2.00
C GLY A 75 -11.48 18.53 1.13
N ARG A 76 -10.86 17.44 1.59
CA ARG A 76 -10.60 16.26 0.76
C ARG A 76 -11.62 15.12 1.00
N PHE A 77 -11.66 14.18 0.06
CA PHE A 77 -12.29 12.86 0.15
C PHE A 77 -11.35 11.78 -0.44
N SER A 78 -11.61 10.52 -0.13
CA SER A 78 -10.90 9.36 -0.67
C SER A 78 -11.85 8.46 -1.46
N VAL A 79 -11.36 7.84 -2.53
CA VAL A 79 -12.06 6.85 -3.34
C VAL A 79 -11.29 5.55 -3.29
N SER A 80 -11.86 4.49 -2.73
CA SER A 80 -11.21 3.18 -2.56
C SER A 80 -11.88 2.10 -3.41
N THR A 81 -11.08 1.21 -4.01
CA THR A 81 -11.52 0.08 -4.84
C THR A 81 -10.39 -0.93 -5.02
N ARG A 82 -10.69 -2.12 -5.57
CA ARG A 82 -9.69 -2.89 -6.30
C ARG A 82 -9.38 -2.21 -7.64
N SER A 83 -8.11 -1.98 -7.95
CA SER A 83 -7.70 -1.22 -9.14
C SER A 83 -7.66 -2.08 -10.41
N PRO A 84 -8.28 -1.66 -11.53
CA PRO A 84 -8.12 -2.33 -12.83
C PRO A 84 -6.76 -2.10 -13.47
N ALA A 85 -6.03 -1.03 -13.10
CA ALA A 85 -4.69 -0.76 -13.62
C ALA A 85 -3.66 -1.72 -13.01
N THR A 86 -3.75 -1.97 -11.71
CA THR A 86 -2.70 -2.65 -10.94
C THR A 86 -3.10 -4.04 -10.48
N GLY A 87 -4.38 -4.26 -10.16
CA GLY A 87 -4.89 -5.44 -9.47
C GLY A 87 -4.76 -5.38 -7.93
N THR A 88 -4.12 -4.32 -7.40
CA THR A 88 -3.92 -4.11 -5.96
C THR A 88 -5.15 -3.51 -5.29
N ILE A 89 -5.15 -3.47 -3.96
CA ILE A 89 -5.92 -2.48 -3.23
C ILE A 89 -5.51 -1.08 -3.67
N PHE A 90 -6.46 -0.15 -3.74
CA PHE A 90 -6.19 1.19 -4.21
C PHE A 90 -7.08 2.20 -3.50
N ASP A 91 -6.50 3.36 -3.20
CA ASP A 91 -7.25 4.59 -2.94
C ASP A 91 -6.72 5.73 -3.79
N ALA A 92 -7.61 6.64 -4.15
CA ALA A 92 -7.30 7.90 -4.80
C ALA A 92 -7.90 9.06 -3.98
N ASN A 93 -7.12 10.09 -3.71
CA ASN A 93 -7.52 11.21 -2.87
C ASN A 93 -7.72 12.46 -3.71
N SER A 94 -8.81 13.20 -3.48
CA SER A 94 -9.08 14.46 -4.16
C SER A 94 -9.49 15.56 -3.19
N GLY A 95 -9.19 16.81 -3.56
CA GLY A 95 -9.52 18.00 -2.78
C GLY A 95 -10.75 18.75 -3.28
N GLY A 96 -10.76 20.05 -2.99
CA GLY A 96 -11.87 20.93 -3.33
C GLY A 96 -12.91 21.02 -2.20
N HIS A 97 -14.17 20.81 -2.55
CA HIS A 97 -15.35 20.97 -1.71
C HIS A 97 -16.32 19.78 -1.78
N PHE A 98 -16.15 18.84 -2.72
CA PHE A 98 -17.06 17.69 -2.86
C PHE A 98 -17.18 16.89 -1.56
N GLY A 99 -16.05 16.51 -0.95
CA GLY A 99 -16.05 15.76 0.31
C GLY A 99 -16.73 16.51 1.47
N VAL A 100 -16.66 17.84 1.47
CA VAL A 100 -17.31 18.69 2.47
C VAL A 100 -18.82 18.65 2.31
N GLU A 101 -19.33 18.82 1.08
CA GLU A 101 -20.75 18.80 0.80
C GLU A 101 -21.35 17.40 0.97
N LEU A 102 -20.59 16.33 0.64
CA LEU A 102 -20.97 14.95 0.98
C LEU A 102 -21.20 14.80 2.48
N LYS A 103 -20.21 15.22 3.29
CA LYS A 103 -20.32 15.11 4.74
C LYS A 103 -21.45 15.94 5.33
N ARG A 104 -21.61 17.18 4.84
CA ARG A 104 -22.72 18.07 5.23
C ARG A 104 -24.08 17.59 4.74
N SER A 105 -24.13 16.57 3.88
CA SER A 105 -25.37 15.87 3.53
C SER A 105 -25.74 14.81 4.56
N GLY A 106 -24.94 14.61 5.61
CA GLY A 106 -25.24 13.70 6.71
C GLY A 106 -24.63 12.31 6.55
N TYR A 107 -23.68 12.11 5.65
CA TYR A 107 -23.03 10.81 5.41
C TYR A 107 -21.51 10.92 5.51
N ASP A 108 -20.86 9.97 6.18
CA ASP A 108 -19.40 9.87 6.22
C ASP A 108 -18.83 9.23 4.94
N GLY A 109 -19.65 8.49 4.20
CA GLY A 109 -19.27 7.89 2.92
C GLY A 109 -20.41 7.24 2.15
N ILE A 110 -20.07 6.71 0.97
CA ILE A 110 -20.95 6.00 0.04
C ILE A 110 -20.24 4.73 -0.45
N ILE A 111 -20.91 3.60 -0.39
CA ILE A 111 -20.45 2.30 -0.93
C ILE A 111 -21.32 1.96 -2.13
N PHE A 112 -20.71 1.84 -3.31
CA PHE A 112 -21.39 1.34 -4.52
C PHE A 112 -21.00 -0.10 -4.81
N GLU A 113 -22.01 -0.93 -5.03
CA GLU A 113 -21.88 -2.29 -5.53
C GLU A 113 -22.83 -2.53 -6.71
N GLY A 114 -22.69 -3.69 -7.36
CA GLY A 114 -23.50 -4.01 -8.53
C GLY A 114 -23.15 -3.18 -9.77
N ARG A 115 -24.02 -3.25 -10.78
CA ARG A 115 -23.90 -2.50 -12.05
C ARG A 115 -25.31 -2.14 -12.53
N SER A 116 -25.53 -0.86 -12.84
CA SER A 116 -26.80 -0.44 -13.41
C SER A 116 -26.96 -0.89 -14.87
N SER A 117 -28.17 -1.23 -15.29
CA SER A 117 -28.47 -1.64 -16.67
C SER A 117 -28.39 -0.49 -17.68
N LYS A 118 -28.37 0.76 -17.21
CA LYS A 118 -28.26 1.99 -17.99
C LYS A 118 -27.42 3.03 -17.25
N PRO A 119 -26.93 4.09 -17.92
CA PRO A 119 -26.26 5.19 -17.23
C PRO A 119 -27.13 5.84 -16.15
N VAL A 120 -26.57 6.00 -14.95
CA VAL A 120 -27.22 6.66 -13.80
C VAL A 120 -26.30 7.66 -13.11
N TYR A 121 -26.88 8.59 -12.35
CA TYR A 121 -26.15 9.43 -11.40
C TYR A 121 -26.85 9.44 -10.04
N LEU A 122 -26.06 9.51 -8.96
CA LEU A 122 -26.59 9.64 -7.60
C LEU A 122 -26.70 11.13 -7.24
N SER A 123 -27.85 11.56 -6.74
CA SER A 123 -28.02 12.87 -6.09
C SER A 123 -28.22 12.69 -4.59
N ILE A 124 -27.47 13.44 -3.78
CA ILE A 124 -27.68 13.54 -2.33
C ILE A 124 -27.90 15.02 -2.00
N ILE A 125 -29.15 15.41 -1.82
CA ILE A 125 -29.53 16.81 -1.60
C ILE A 125 -30.22 16.90 -0.24
N ASN A 126 -29.62 17.67 0.68
CA ASN A 126 -30.10 17.83 2.06
C ASN A 126 -30.35 16.49 2.79
N GLY A 127 -29.55 15.46 2.49
CA GLY A 127 -29.63 14.14 3.10
C GLY A 127 -30.54 13.12 2.39
N GLU A 128 -31.31 13.55 1.38
CA GLU A 128 -32.09 12.65 0.54
C GLU A 128 -31.25 12.12 -0.63
N ALA A 129 -31.06 10.80 -0.67
CA ALA A 129 -30.35 10.11 -1.74
C ALA A 129 -31.33 9.57 -2.80
N ARG A 130 -31.04 9.81 -4.09
CA ARG A 130 -31.83 9.29 -5.22
C ARG A 130 -30.93 8.90 -6.39
N LEU A 131 -31.20 7.76 -7.01
CA LEU A 131 -30.61 7.36 -8.29
C LEU A 131 -31.46 7.91 -9.44
N ASN A 132 -30.80 8.58 -10.38
CA ASN A 132 -31.44 9.26 -11.49
C ASN A 132 -30.87 8.76 -12.82
N ASP A 133 -31.63 8.89 -13.90
CA ASP A 133 -31.17 8.57 -15.25
C ASP A 133 -30.05 9.54 -15.69
N ALA A 134 -28.96 9.01 -16.23
CA ALA A 134 -27.84 9.79 -16.76
C ALA A 134 -27.61 9.57 -18.25
N SER A 135 -28.58 9.02 -18.99
CA SER A 135 -28.41 8.69 -20.42
C SER A 135 -28.07 9.93 -21.25
N ALA A 136 -28.67 11.08 -20.92
CA ALA A 136 -28.38 12.36 -21.56
C ALA A 136 -27.01 12.98 -21.17
N LEU A 137 -26.35 12.44 -20.15
CA LEU A 137 -25.03 12.88 -19.69
C LEU A 137 -23.91 11.97 -20.23
N TRP A 138 -24.24 10.73 -20.59
CA TRP A 138 -23.27 9.77 -21.10
C TRP A 138 -22.68 10.26 -22.43
N GLY A 139 -21.36 10.24 -22.55
CA GLY A 139 -20.59 10.81 -23.67
C GLY A 139 -20.17 12.26 -23.48
N LEU A 140 -20.77 13.00 -22.54
CA LEU A 140 -20.32 14.37 -22.22
C LEU A 140 -18.98 14.36 -21.48
N ASP A 141 -18.19 15.41 -21.68
CA ASP A 141 -17.00 15.63 -20.87
C ASP A 141 -17.35 16.00 -19.41
N THR A 142 -16.37 15.96 -18.51
CA THR A 142 -16.62 16.18 -17.07
C THR A 142 -17.10 17.60 -16.75
N THR A 143 -16.65 18.60 -17.52
CA THR A 143 -17.03 20.00 -17.34
C THR A 143 -18.48 20.21 -17.76
N GLN A 144 -18.84 19.71 -18.94
CA GLN A 144 -20.22 19.71 -19.45
C GLN A 144 -21.16 18.95 -18.51
N THR A 145 -20.72 17.79 -18.00
CA THR A 145 -21.48 16.98 -17.03
C THR A 145 -21.76 17.76 -15.76
N GLU A 146 -20.74 18.39 -15.16
CA GLU A 146 -20.90 19.18 -13.94
C GLU A 146 -21.85 20.38 -14.14
N ASP A 147 -21.66 21.14 -15.22
CA ASP A 147 -22.49 22.31 -15.52
C ASP A 147 -23.96 21.90 -15.76
N ARG A 148 -24.18 20.80 -16.48
CA ARG A 148 -25.53 20.28 -16.74
C ARG A 148 -26.21 19.79 -15.46
N LEU A 149 -25.48 19.09 -14.59
CA LEU A 149 -26.02 18.61 -13.32
C LEU A 149 -26.37 19.75 -12.37
N LYS A 150 -25.54 20.81 -12.30
CA LYS A 150 -25.85 22.03 -11.52
C LYS A 150 -27.12 22.72 -12.01
N GLN A 151 -27.36 22.74 -13.32
CA GLN A 151 -28.60 23.24 -13.89
C GLN A 151 -29.80 22.35 -13.53
N ILE A 152 -29.66 21.03 -13.64
CA ILE A 152 -30.73 20.06 -13.33
C ILE A 152 -31.16 20.17 -11.86
N VAL A 153 -30.21 20.28 -10.93
CA VAL A 153 -30.52 20.41 -9.50
C VAL A 153 -30.91 21.84 -9.11
N GLY A 154 -30.71 22.83 -9.98
CA GLY A 154 -31.04 24.23 -9.72
C GLY A 154 -30.18 24.90 -8.63
N ASP A 155 -29.01 24.36 -8.29
CA ASP A 155 -28.11 24.91 -7.26
C ASP A 155 -26.65 24.96 -7.75
N GLN A 156 -26.16 26.17 -8.01
CA GLN A 156 -24.77 26.42 -8.43
C GLN A 156 -23.74 26.06 -7.33
N PHE A 157 -24.18 25.97 -6.07
CA PHE A 157 -23.36 25.54 -4.94
C PHE A 157 -23.33 24.02 -4.76
N ALA A 158 -24.09 23.24 -5.53
CA ALA A 158 -23.90 21.80 -5.58
C ALA A 158 -22.48 21.44 -6.01
N ARG A 159 -21.99 20.28 -5.57
CA ARG A 159 -20.69 19.74 -5.95
C ARG A 159 -20.88 18.43 -6.67
N VAL A 160 -20.11 18.25 -7.74
CA VAL A 160 -20.21 17.09 -8.63
C VAL A 160 -18.87 16.38 -8.63
N ALA A 161 -18.91 15.05 -8.48
CA ALA A 161 -17.83 14.15 -8.86
C ALA A 161 -18.31 13.33 -10.06
N SER A 162 -17.58 13.29 -11.16
CA SER A 162 -18.01 12.65 -12.40
C SER A 162 -16.86 12.03 -13.18
N ILE A 163 -17.21 11.11 -14.08
CA ILE A 163 -16.29 10.56 -15.08
C ILE A 163 -16.51 11.22 -16.43
N GLY A 164 -15.45 11.31 -17.22
CA GLY A 164 -15.51 11.67 -18.63
C GLY A 164 -15.58 10.44 -19.53
N PRO A 165 -15.48 10.61 -20.86
CA PRO A 165 -15.47 9.52 -21.82
C PRO A 165 -14.45 8.41 -21.54
N ALA A 166 -13.31 8.72 -20.94
CA ALA A 166 -12.31 7.70 -20.60
C ALA A 166 -12.82 6.71 -19.54
N GLY A 167 -13.58 7.20 -18.55
CA GLY A 167 -14.21 6.33 -17.56
C GLY A 167 -15.31 5.47 -18.18
N GLU A 168 -16.15 6.08 -19.03
CA GLU A 168 -17.23 5.38 -19.75
C GLU A 168 -16.71 4.26 -20.66
N ARG A 169 -15.55 4.47 -21.27
CA ARG A 169 -14.87 3.48 -22.12
C ARG A 169 -13.87 2.61 -21.36
N LEU A 170 -13.92 2.59 -20.03
CA LEU A 170 -13.12 1.70 -19.18
C LEU A 170 -11.60 1.80 -19.43
N VAL A 171 -11.09 2.99 -19.73
CA VAL A 171 -9.65 3.23 -19.85
C VAL A 171 -9.01 2.98 -18.48
N LYS A 172 -8.04 2.06 -18.37
CA LYS A 172 -7.47 1.62 -17.08
C LYS A 172 -6.81 2.73 -16.28
N ILE A 173 -6.50 3.86 -16.91
CA ILE A 173 -5.93 5.07 -16.29
C ILE A 173 -6.96 6.22 -16.16
N ALA A 174 -8.26 5.90 -16.25
CA ALA A 174 -9.34 6.87 -16.07
C ALA A 174 -9.49 7.34 -14.62
N ALA A 175 -9.81 8.62 -14.49
CA ALA A 175 -9.93 9.35 -13.24
C ALA A 175 -11.39 9.73 -12.93
N ILE A 176 -11.64 10.12 -11.67
CA ILE A 176 -12.87 10.79 -11.27
C ILE A 176 -12.54 12.26 -11.02
N MET A 177 -13.24 13.15 -11.71
CA MET A 177 -13.07 14.61 -11.65
C MET A 177 -14.12 15.23 -10.75
N ASN A 178 -13.75 16.23 -9.95
CA ASN A 178 -14.67 17.08 -9.21
C ASN A 178 -14.30 18.56 -9.33
N GLU A 179 -15.30 19.44 -9.35
CA GLU A 179 -15.10 20.88 -9.57
C GLU A 179 -14.24 21.15 -10.80
N LYS A 180 -14.55 20.44 -11.90
CA LYS A 180 -13.91 20.47 -13.23
C LYS A 180 -12.43 20.05 -13.29
N HIS A 181 -11.66 20.22 -12.21
CA HIS A 181 -10.19 20.14 -12.26
C HIS A 181 -9.55 19.39 -11.08
N ARG A 182 -10.28 19.14 -9.98
CA ARG A 182 -9.77 18.32 -8.87
C ARG A 182 -10.00 16.86 -9.21
N THR A 183 -9.08 16.00 -8.79
CA THR A 183 -9.00 14.67 -9.38
C THR A 183 -8.66 13.61 -8.36
N ALA A 184 -9.51 12.57 -8.28
CA ALA A 184 -9.13 11.26 -7.78
C ALA A 184 -8.60 10.46 -8.98
N ALA A 185 -7.29 10.60 -9.22
CA ALA A 185 -6.71 10.35 -10.55
C ALA A 185 -6.35 8.88 -10.82
N ARG A 186 -5.49 8.34 -9.97
CA ARG A 186 -4.66 7.18 -10.33
C ARG A 186 -5.38 5.86 -10.10
N GLY A 187 -4.91 4.81 -10.77
CA GLY A 187 -5.36 3.43 -10.53
C GLY A 187 -6.67 3.04 -11.20
N GLY A 188 -7.20 3.87 -12.10
CA GLY A 188 -8.39 3.52 -12.87
C GLY A 188 -9.70 3.57 -12.10
N VAL A 189 -9.78 4.38 -11.04
CA VAL A 189 -11.02 4.56 -10.26
C VAL A 189 -12.18 5.06 -11.13
N GLY A 190 -11.89 5.86 -12.16
CA GLY A 190 -12.89 6.29 -13.14
C GLY A 190 -13.39 5.16 -14.04
N ALA A 191 -12.54 4.17 -14.35
CA ALA A 191 -12.95 2.98 -15.10
C ALA A 191 -13.86 2.09 -14.26
N VAL A 192 -13.59 1.95 -12.95
CA VAL A 192 -14.49 1.23 -12.03
C VAL A 192 -15.85 1.92 -11.98
N MET A 193 -15.88 3.25 -11.83
CA MET A 193 -17.12 4.03 -11.85
C MET A 193 -17.90 3.87 -13.16
N GLY A 194 -17.22 3.93 -14.31
CA GLY A 194 -17.83 3.68 -15.62
C GLY A 194 -18.31 2.25 -15.82
N SER A 195 -17.58 1.25 -15.30
CA SER A 195 -17.98 -0.17 -15.36
C SER A 195 -19.28 -0.44 -14.62
N LYS A 196 -19.68 0.44 -13.71
CA LYS A 196 -20.94 0.34 -12.96
C LYS A 196 -22.09 1.13 -13.61
N ASN A 197 -21.84 1.75 -14.77
CA ASN A 197 -22.72 2.71 -15.44
C ASN A 197 -23.08 3.91 -14.55
N LEU A 198 -22.21 4.28 -13.61
CA LEU A 198 -22.39 5.44 -12.75
C LEU A 198 -21.65 6.65 -13.35
N LYS A 199 -22.37 7.63 -13.89
CA LYS A 199 -21.79 8.81 -14.54
C LYS A 199 -21.28 9.85 -13.54
N ALA A 200 -22.04 10.08 -12.47
CA ALA A 200 -21.74 11.15 -11.52
C ALA A 200 -22.36 10.94 -10.14
N ILE A 201 -21.87 11.72 -9.18
CA ILE A 201 -22.45 11.93 -7.86
C ILE A 201 -22.58 13.44 -7.67
N VAL A 202 -23.78 13.90 -7.34
CA VAL A 202 -24.08 15.31 -7.04
C VAL A 202 -24.47 15.42 -5.58
N VAL A 203 -23.77 16.28 -4.84
CA VAL A 203 -24.00 16.47 -3.41
C VAL A 203 -24.27 17.93 -3.07
N ARG A 204 -25.19 18.14 -2.14
CA ARG A 204 -25.46 19.44 -1.54
C ARG A 204 -25.95 19.26 -0.10
N GLY A 205 -25.21 19.81 0.84
CA GLY A 205 -25.47 19.63 2.27
C GLY A 205 -25.25 20.90 3.09
N LYS A 206 -25.95 21.00 4.22
CA LYS A 206 -25.85 22.12 5.17
C LYS A 206 -25.71 21.69 6.63
N ALA A 207 -25.65 20.38 6.90
CA ALA A 207 -25.53 19.87 8.26
C ALA A 207 -24.22 20.35 8.91
N GLU A 208 -24.29 20.63 10.21
CA GLU A 208 -23.09 20.92 10.99
C GLU A 208 -22.41 19.60 11.38
N ILE A 209 -21.08 19.56 11.27
CA ILE A 209 -20.29 18.40 11.69
C ILE A 209 -20.09 18.51 13.21
N PRO A 210 -20.54 17.51 14.00
CA PRO A 210 -20.39 17.57 15.46
C PRO A 210 -18.91 17.53 15.84
N LEU A 211 -18.54 18.19 16.95
CA LEU A 211 -17.18 18.14 17.50
C LEU A 211 -17.25 17.74 18.97
N ALA A 212 -16.38 16.83 19.40
CA ALA A 212 -16.34 16.36 20.78
C ALA A 212 -15.94 17.49 21.76
N ASN A 213 -14.92 18.29 21.41
CA ASN A 213 -14.52 19.47 22.19
C ASN A 213 -14.20 20.64 21.27
N ARG A 214 -15.21 21.48 20.98
CA ARG A 214 -15.09 22.63 20.09
C ARG A 214 -14.04 23.65 20.55
N TYR A 215 -13.99 23.96 21.86
CA TYR A 215 -13.07 24.97 22.38
C TYR A 215 -11.60 24.54 22.18
N ALA A 216 -11.26 23.32 22.60
CA ALA A 216 -9.92 22.76 22.43
C ALA A 216 -9.56 22.61 20.94
N PHE A 217 -10.50 22.12 20.13
CA PHE A 217 -10.32 21.98 18.69
C PHE A 217 -9.94 23.32 18.03
N MET A 218 -10.67 24.39 18.32
CA MET A 218 -10.38 25.71 17.73
C MET A 218 -9.04 26.29 18.18
N LYS A 219 -8.56 25.95 19.38
CA LYS A 219 -7.21 26.33 19.84
C LYS A 219 -6.12 25.64 19.01
N GLU A 220 -6.27 24.33 18.77
CA GLU A 220 -5.33 23.57 17.94
C GLU A 220 -5.39 23.99 16.46
N VAL A 221 -6.58 24.32 15.94
CA VAL A 221 -6.73 24.90 14.59
C VAL A 221 -5.92 26.19 14.46
N LYS A 222 -6.07 27.14 15.40
CA LYS A 222 -5.32 28.42 15.38
C LYS A 222 -3.81 28.19 15.41
N ARG A 223 -3.35 27.30 16.29
CA ARG A 223 -1.93 26.94 16.41
C ARG A 223 -1.39 26.34 15.10
N THR A 224 -2.14 25.42 14.50
CA THR A 224 -1.76 24.77 13.24
C THR A 224 -1.67 25.80 12.10
N ILE A 225 -2.64 26.72 11.98
CA ILE A 225 -2.62 27.78 10.97
C ILE A 225 -1.39 28.68 11.11
N GLN A 226 -1.01 29.04 12.33
CA GLN A 226 0.16 29.88 12.58
C GLN A 226 1.45 29.21 12.06
N VAL A 227 1.63 27.92 12.34
CA VAL A 227 2.79 27.16 11.83
C VAL A 227 2.78 27.10 10.30
N LEU A 228 1.63 26.77 9.69
CA LEU A 228 1.52 26.69 8.23
C LEU A 228 1.82 28.04 7.54
N LYS A 229 1.34 29.15 8.09
CA LYS A 229 1.58 30.49 7.54
C LYS A 229 3.02 30.98 7.76
N GLY A 230 3.64 30.59 8.87
CA GLY A 230 5.02 31.01 9.21
C GLY A 230 6.10 30.25 8.43
N HIS A 231 5.77 29.11 7.81
CA HIS A 231 6.74 28.28 7.11
C HIS A 231 6.91 28.69 5.63
N PRO A 232 8.14 28.79 5.09
CA PRO A 232 8.40 29.36 3.76
C PRO A 232 7.71 28.62 2.60
N ILE A 233 7.53 27.29 2.69
CA ILE A 233 6.90 26.51 1.61
C ILE A 233 5.38 26.64 1.66
N THR A 234 4.76 26.47 2.84
CA THR A 234 3.30 26.42 2.99
C THR A 234 2.68 27.81 3.14
N GLY A 235 3.46 28.79 3.60
CA GLY A 235 3.05 30.19 3.73
C GLY A 235 3.30 31.04 2.49
N ASP A 236 4.24 30.64 1.62
CA ASP A 236 4.59 31.42 0.41
C ASP A 236 4.83 30.57 -0.84
N GLY A 237 5.84 29.70 -0.86
CA GLY A 237 6.31 29.02 -2.08
C GLY A 237 5.20 28.32 -2.87
N LEU A 238 4.39 27.49 -2.20
CA LEU A 238 3.25 26.81 -2.83
C LEU A 238 2.14 27.79 -3.26
N ALA A 239 1.91 28.86 -2.50
CA ALA A 239 0.90 29.85 -2.85
C ALA A 239 1.31 30.66 -4.09
N ARG A 240 2.61 30.94 -4.24
CA ARG A 240 3.18 31.77 -5.30
C ARG A 240 3.36 30.99 -6.60
N TYR A 241 3.98 29.81 -6.54
CA TYR A 241 4.38 29.06 -7.73
C TYR A 241 3.61 27.74 -7.92
N GLY A 242 2.71 27.40 -7.00
CA GLY A 242 2.07 26.09 -6.97
C GLY A 242 3.09 24.99 -6.68
N THR A 243 2.73 23.77 -7.06
CA THR A 243 3.61 22.60 -6.88
C THR A 243 4.80 22.62 -7.84
N SER A 244 4.68 23.31 -8.98
CA SER A 244 5.73 23.45 -10.01
C SER A 244 6.96 24.24 -9.54
N VAL A 245 6.95 24.76 -8.31
CA VAL A 245 8.18 25.21 -7.60
C VAL A 245 9.26 24.11 -7.55
N LEU A 246 8.86 22.84 -7.65
CA LEU A 246 9.77 21.70 -7.62
C LEU A 246 10.60 21.55 -8.91
N VAL A 247 10.17 22.09 -10.05
CA VAL A 247 10.84 21.84 -11.35
C VAL A 247 12.33 22.12 -11.28
N HIS A 248 12.73 23.31 -10.84
CA HIS A 248 14.16 23.65 -10.73
C HIS A 248 14.89 22.82 -9.70
N ILE A 249 14.25 22.53 -8.56
CA ILE A 249 14.87 21.80 -7.45
C ILE A 249 15.21 20.38 -7.90
N ILE A 250 14.25 19.68 -8.50
CA ILE A 250 14.41 18.30 -8.94
C ILE A 250 15.34 18.22 -10.15
N ASN A 251 15.26 19.17 -11.09
CA ASN A 251 16.17 19.22 -12.23
C ASN A 251 17.62 19.45 -11.82
N LYS A 252 17.86 20.39 -10.89
CA LYS A 252 19.21 20.65 -10.35
C LYS A 252 19.76 19.46 -9.58
N ALA A 253 18.91 18.67 -8.93
CA ALA A 253 19.31 17.43 -8.28
C ALA A 253 19.63 16.29 -9.28
N GLY A 254 19.36 16.46 -10.58
CA GLY A 254 19.65 15.46 -11.61
C GLY A 254 18.71 14.25 -11.57
N ILE A 255 17.48 14.45 -11.09
CA ILE A 255 16.48 13.38 -10.90
C ILE A 255 15.13 13.77 -11.49
N PHE A 256 15.09 14.73 -12.43
CA PHE A 256 13.88 15.14 -13.13
C PHE A 256 13.75 14.33 -14.42
N PRO A 257 12.84 13.34 -14.49
CA PRO A 257 12.87 12.37 -15.58
C PRO A 257 12.55 13.02 -16.93
N VAL A 258 13.35 12.70 -17.95
CA VAL A 258 13.20 13.24 -19.32
C VAL A 258 13.10 12.10 -20.31
N ARG A 259 12.24 12.27 -21.34
CA ARG A 259 12.09 11.33 -22.47
C ARG A 259 12.02 9.87 -21.99
N ASN A 260 10.96 9.55 -21.24
CA ASN A 260 10.73 8.24 -20.63
C ASN A 260 11.89 7.73 -19.73
N TYR A 261 12.32 8.56 -18.76
CA TYR A 261 13.40 8.26 -17.80
C TYR A 261 14.76 7.90 -18.44
N SER A 262 15.04 8.43 -19.63
CA SER A 262 16.35 8.22 -20.27
C SER A 262 17.47 8.99 -19.56
N THR A 263 17.16 10.20 -19.06
CA THR A 263 18.06 11.04 -18.25
C THR A 263 17.26 11.76 -17.14
N GLY A 264 17.97 12.35 -16.18
CA GLY A 264 17.42 13.08 -15.03
C GLY A 264 17.58 14.60 -15.11
N VAL A 265 18.05 15.13 -16.25
CA VAL A 265 18.29 16.57 -16.47
C VAL A 265 17.60 16.99 -17.76
N PHE A 266 16.77 18.03 -17.67
CA PHE A 266 16.14 18.70 -18.80
C PHE A 266 16.78 20.06 -19.04
N GLU A 267 17.28 20.26 -20.25
CA GLU A 267 17.91 21.49 -20.72
C GLU A 267 16.97 22.71 -20.63
N ASP A 268 15.68 22.48 -20.88
CA ASP A 268 14.65 23.51 -20.97
C ASP A 268 13.79 23.62 -19.69
N ALA A 269 14.28 23.14 -18.54
CA ALA A 269 13.50 23.09 -17.29
C ALA A 269 12.92 24.45 -16.84
N GLU A 270 13.59 25.57 -17.14
CA GLU A 270 13.04 26.92 -16.89
C GLU A 270 11.70 27.15 -17.59
N LYS A 271 11.55 26.73 -18.85
CA LYS A 271 10.35 26.98 -19.64
C LYS A 271 9.10 26.28 -19.10
N VAL A 272 9.30 25.30 -18.21
CA VAL A 272 8.22 24.53 -17.59
C VAL A 272 8.13 24.76 -16.07
N SER A 273 8.87 25.72 -15.52
CA SER A 273 8.88 25.97 -14.07
C SER A 273 7.65 26.72 -13.56
N GLY A 274 7.42 26.68 -12.25
CA GLY A 274 6.37 27.47 -11.60
C GLY A 274 6.63 28.98 -11.72
N GLU A 275 7.90 29.39 -11.75
CA GLU A 275 8.35 30.76 -11.97
C GLU A 275 7.99 31.23 -13.38
N TYR A 276 8.26 30.41 -14.41
CA TYR A 276 7.89 30.74 -15.79
C TYR A 276 6.37 30.75 -15.97
N MET A 277 5.64 29.79 -15.38
CA MET A 277 4.17 29.80 -15.35
C MET A 277 3.63 31.10 -14.77
N SER A 278 4.21 31.59 -13.67
CA SER A 278 3.78 32.82 -13.00
C SER A 278 3.92 34.08 -13.86
N LYS A 279 4.90 34.09 -14.78
CA LYS A 279 5.18 35.21 -15.69
C LYS A 279 4.39 35.15 -16.99
N THR A 280 3.73 34.02 -17.30
CA THR A 280 3.14 33.75 -18.61
C THR A 280 1.63 33.49 -18.52
N ILE A 281 1.25 32.27 -18.16
CA ILE A 281 -0.13 31.79 -18.26
C ILE A 281 -0.92 31.89 -16.94
N LEU A 282 -0.26 32.12 -15.80
CA LEU A 282 -0.94 32.23 -14.50
C LEU A 282 -1.80 33.50 -14.44
N ARG A 283 -3.03 33.37 -13.95
CA ARG A 283 -3.96 34.49 -13.70
C ARG A 283 -4.43 34.58 -12.26
N GLY A 284 -4.40 33.47 -11.53
CA GLY A 284 -4.83 33.46 -10.15
C GLY A 284 -4.44 32.19 -9.41
N LYS A 285 -4.84 32.14 -8.15
CA LYS A 285 -4.66 30.98 -7.27
C LYS A 285 -5.94 30.63 -6.56
N LYS A 286 -6.11 29.35 -6.23
CA LYS A 286 -7.30 28.83 -5.56
C LYS A 286 -6.93 27.80 -4.50
N GLY A 287 -7.59 27.92 -3.35
CA GLY A 287 -7.50 26.94 -2.26
C GLY A 287 -8.63 25.92 -2.31
N CYS A 288 -8.36 24.71 -1.82
CA CYS A 288 -9.41 23.81 -1.37
C CYS A 288 -10.11 24.40 -0.13
N PHE A 289 -11.20 23.78 0.31
CA PHE A 289 -11.89 24.18 1.54
C PHE A 289 -10.92 24.25 2.75
N ALA A 290 -11.09 25.29 3.57
CA ALA A 290 -10.31 25.57 4.78
C ALA A 290 -8.78 25.56 4.60
N CYS A 291 -8.26 25.78 3.38
CA CYS A 291 -6.84 25.67 3.08
C CYS A 291 -6.13 27.04 3.10
N PRO A 292 -5.20 27.30 4.04
CA PRO A 292 -4.44 28.55 4.05
C PRO A 292 -3.30 28.58 3.01
N ILE A 293 -2.94 27.44 2.40
CA ILE A 293 -1.79 27.29 1.49
C ILE A 293 -2.10 27.79 0.08
N MET A 294 -3.34 27.58 -0.39
CA MET A 294 -3.81 28.05 -1.72
C MET A 294 -2.92 27.64 -2.91
N CYS A 295 -2.54 26.36 -3.00
CA CYS A 295 -1.60 25.87 -4.03
C CYS A 295 -2.19 25.77 -5.46
N GLY A 296 -3.51 25.72 -5.63
CA GLY A 296 -4.13 25.56 -6.96
C GLY A 296 -3.84 26.77 -7.85
N ARG A 297 -3.60 26.51 -9.14
CA ARG A 297 -3.28 27.52 -10.16
C ARG A 297 -4.48 27.74 -11.05
N ILE A 298 -4.85 28.99 -11.31
CA ILE A 298 -5.80 29.35 -12.37
C ILE A 298 -4.96 29.86 -13.53
N THR A 299 -4.98 29.14 -14.65
CA THR A 299 -4.16 29.44 -15.83
C THR A 299 -5.03 29.72 -17.04
N GLN A 300 -4.46 30.44 -18.00
CA GLN A 300 -5.16 30.88 -19.19
C GLN A 300 -4.37 30.52 -20.47
N PRO A 301 -4.34 29.22 -20.85
CA PRO A 301 -3.67 28.79 -22.06
C PRO A 301 -4.49 29.10 -23.33
N ARG A 302 -3.81 29.10 -24.47
CA ARG A 302 -4.37 29.26 -25.81
C ARG A 302 -4.44 27.91 -26.53
N LEU A 303 -5.64 27.55 -26.98
CA LEU A 303 -5.89 26.35 -27.78
C LEU A 303 -5.25 26.46 -29.17
N PRO A 304 -5.01 25.33 -29.86
CA PRO A 304 -4.57 25.34 -31.26
C PRO A 304 -5.51 26.10 -32.21
N SER A 305 -6.80 26.23 -31.86
CA SER A 305 -7.78 27.04 -32.59
C SER A 305 -7.53 28.56 -32.47
N GLY A 306 -6.64 28.99 -31.58
CA GLY A 306 -6.42 30.40 -31.23
C GLY A 306 -7.29 30.90 -30.09
N GLU A 307 -8.32 30.16 -29.69
CA GLU A 307 -9.18 30.49 -28.54
C GLU A 307 -8.38 30.42 -27.23
N THR A 308 -8.63 31.38 -26.34
CA THR A 308 -8.02 31.41 -25.01
C THR A 308 -9.03 30.92 -23.98
N ILE A 309 -8.66 29.90 -23.20
CA ILE A 309 -9.54 29.30 -22.19
C ILE A 309 -8.99 29.55 -20.79
N GLU A 310 -9.85 29.50 -19.77
CA GLU A 310 -9.43 29.46 -18.37
C GLU A 310 -9.56 28.02 -17.83
N THR A 311 -8.55 27.55 -17.10
CA THR A 311 -8.52 26.21 -16.49
C THR A 311 -7.74 26.23 -15.17
N GLU A 312 -7.77 25.13 -14.40
CA GLU A 312 -6.89 24.97 -13.23
C GLU A 312 -5.73 23.99 -13.50
N GLY A 313 -4.59 24.25 -12.83
CA GLY A 313 -3.34 23.54 -13.05
C GLY A 313 -2.53 24.14 -14.22
N PRO A 314 -1.55 23.41 -14.78
CA PRO A 314 -1.13 22.07 -14.36
C PRO A 314 -0.37 22.07 -13.02
N GLU A 315 -0.51 20.98 -12.27
CA GLU A 315 0.36 20.68 -11.12
C GLU A 315 1.72 20.15 -11.60
N TYR A 316 2.74 20.12 -10.74
CA TYR A 316 4.11 19.67 -11.04
C TYR A 316 4.18 18.33 -11.78
N GLU A 317 3.46 17.33 -11.29
CA GLU A 317 3.43 16.00 -11.90
C GLU A 317 2.85 16.03 -13.32
N THR A 318 1.82 16.84 -13.55
CA THR A 318 1.23 17.02 -14.88
C THR A 318 2.18 17.77 -15.81
N VAL A 319 2.84 18.82 -15.30
CA VAL A 319 3.86 19.56 -16.05
C VAL A 319 4.96 18.63 -16.54
N TRP A 320 5.45 17.77 -15.66
CA TRP A 320 6.46 16.78 -15.99
C TRP A 320 5.95 15.74 -16.99
N ALA A 321 4.83 15.07 -16.68
CA ALA A 321 4.37 13.90 -17.41
C ALA A 321 4.02 14.23 -18.87
N LEU A 322 3.34 15.37 -19.09
CA LEU A 322 2.92 15.82 -20.41
C LEU A 322 3.96 16.73 -21.09
N GLY A 323 5.06 17.05 -20.39
CA GLY A 323 6.11 17.95 -20.82
C GLY A 323 7.45 17.22 -20.98
N PRO A 324 8.42 17.44 -20.08
CA PRO A 324 9.75 16.83 -20.13
C PRO A 324 9.79 15.30 -20.33
N ASN A 325 8.85 14.55 -19.76
CA ASN A 325 8.78 13.11 -20.00
C ASN A 325 8.49 12.76 -21.46
N CYS A 326 7.77 13.63 -22.16
CA CYS A 326 7.49 13.57 -23.59
C CYS A 326 8.47 14.44 -24.42
N GLY A 327 9.51 15.01 -23.81
CA GLY A 327 10.47 15.89 -24.47
C GLY A 327 9.93 17.27 -24.85
N ILE A 328 8.84 17.73 -24.23
CA ILE A 328 8.13 18.97 -24.55
C ILE A 328 8.45 20.06 -23.53
N SER A 329 8.80 21.27 -24.00
CA SER A 329 9.03 22.46 -23.16
C SER A 329 7.99 23.58 -23.35
N ASP A 330 7.01 23.40 -24.24
CA ASP A 330 5.92 24.36 -24.44
C ASP A 330 4.88 24.27 -23.31
N LEU A 331 4.99 25.17 -22.33
CA LEU A 331 4.08 25.25 -21.20
C LEU A 331 2.62 25.51 -21.61
N ASN A 332 2.38 26.24 -22.71
CA ASN A 332 1.03 26.47 -23.20
C ASN A 332 0.40 25.15 -23.68
N ALA A 333 1.13 24.38 -24.50
CA ALA A 333 0.67 23.07 -24.97
C ALA A 333 0.44 22.09 -23.80
N ILE A 334 1.34 22.09 -22.80
CA ILE A 334 1.20 21.28 -21.57
C ILE A 334 -0.08 21.65 -20.81
N ALA A 335 -0.39 22.95 -20.68
CA ALA A 335 -1.61 23.41 -20.00
C ALA A 335 -2.88 23.06 -20.79
N VAL A 336 -2.84 23.10 -22.13
CA VAL A 336 -3.94 22.60 -22.99
C VAL A 336 -4.14 21.10 -22.82
N ALA A 337 -3.05 20.33 -22.78
CA ALA A 337 -3.08 18.89 -22.57
C ALA A 337 -3.66 18.51 -21.19
N ASN A 338 -3.31 19.28 -20.15
CA ASN A 338 -3.90 19.17 -18.81
C ASN A 338 -5.41 19.39 -18.83
N ASP A 339 -5.88 20.45 -19.47
CA ASP A 339 -7.32 20.74 -19.61
C ASP A 339 -8.07 19.62 -20.34
N LEU A 340 -7.45 19.08 -21.40
CA LEU A 340 -7.99 17.96 -22.15
C LEU A 340 -8.09 16.68 -21.31
N CYS A 341 -7.05 16.33 -20.55
CA CYS A 341 -7.08 15.20 -19.61
C CYS A 341 -8.17 15.38 -18.54
N ASN A 342 -8.34 16.60 -18.02
CA ASN A 342 -9.39 16.91 -17.05
C ASN A 342 -10.78 16.66 -17.65
N LYS A 343 -11.07 17.24 -18.82
CA LYS A 343 -12.36 17.06 -19.53
C LYS A 343 -12.65 15.59 -19.84
N LEU A 344 -11.66 14.86 -20.31
CA LEU A 344 -11.82 13.45 -20.69
C LEU A 344 -11.82 12.50 -19.49
N GLY A 345 -11.40 12.96 -18.31
CA GLY A 345 -11.35 12.19 -17.07
C GLY A 345 -10.20 11.18 -17.04
N VAL A 346 -8.96 11.64 -17.21
CA VAL A 346 -7.76 10.79 -17.29
C VAL A 346 -6.67 11.23 -16.32
N ASP A 347 -5.95 10.26 -15.72
CA ASP A 347 -4.73 10.49 -14.96
C ASP A 347 -3.60 11.02 -15.84
N THR A 348 -3.15 12.26 -15.58
CA THR A 348 -2.09 12.93 -16.35
C THR A 348 -0.74 12.25 -16.21
N ILE A 349 -0.42 11.67 -15.05
CA ILE A 349 0.85 10.96 -14.81
C ILE A 349 0.91 9.74 -15.73
N SER A 350 -0.09 8.88 -15.61
CA SER A 350 -0.12 7.62 -16.33
C SER A 350 -0.31 7.83 -17.84
N MET A 351 -1.07 8.85 -18.25
CA MET A 351 -1.18 9.25 -19.66
C MET A 351 0.17 9.73 -20.23
N GLY A 352 0.84 10.66 -19.55
CA GLY A 352 2.13 11.17 -20.01
C GLY A 352 3.21 10.09 -20.05
N GLN A 353 3.17 9.13 -19.12
CA GLN A 353 4.03 7.95 -19.14
C GLN A 353 3.71 7.00 -20.29
N ALA A 354 2.43 6.73 -20.58
CA ALA A 354 2.02 5.92 -21.72
C ALA A 354 2.44 6.53 -23.06
N ILE A 355 2.32 7.85 -23.20
CA ILE A 355 2.75 8.59 -24.39
C ILE A 355 4.29 8.61 -24.51
N GLY A 356 5.01 8.91 -23.42
CA GLY A 356 6.47 8.88 -23.40
C GLY A 356 7.03 7.48 -23.72
N PHE A 357 6.38 6.42 -23.24
CA PHE A 357 6.69 5.03 -23.59
C PHE A 357 6.51 4.78 -25.10
N LEU A 358 5.40 5.22 -25.69
CA LEU A 358 5.17 5.09 -27.13
C LEU A 358 6.21 5.85 -27.94
N MET A 359 6.58 7.07 -27.52
CA MET A 359 7.63 7.88 -28.16
C MET A 359 8.99 7.19 -28.09
N ALA A 360 9.33 6.57 -26.95
CA ALA A 360 10.56 5.78 -26.82
C ALA A 360 10.56 4.56 -27.76
N CYS A 361 9.42 3.87 -27.88
CA CYS A 361 9.26 2.75 -28.80
C CYS A 361 9.42 3.19 -30.26
N ALA A 362 8.84 4.33 -30.64
CA ALA A 362 8.95 4.89 -31.97
C ALA A 362 10.39 5.32 -32.32
N GLU A 363 11.08 6.00 -31.40
CA GLU A 363 12.49 6.40 -31.56
C GLU A 363 13.41 5.19 -31.79
N LYS A 364 13.10 4.05 -31.16
CA LYS A 364 13.86 2.80 -31.32
C LYS A 364 13.35 1.90 -32.45
N GLY A 365 12.39 2.38 -33.26
CA GLY A 365 11.85 1.66 -34.41
C GLY A 365 10.98 0.45 -34.06
N ARG A 366 10.54 0.31 -32.80
CA ARG A 366 9.62 -0.74 -32.34
C ARG A 366 8.18 -0.50 -32.82
N VAL A 367 7.83 0.76 -33.05
CA VAL A 367 6.53 1.18 -33.59
C VAL A 367 6.79 2.09 -34.78
N LYS A 368 6.20 1.78 -35.94
CA LYS A 368 6.36 2.61 -37.14
C LYS A 368 5.17 3.58 -37.28
N PRO A 369 5.38 4.80 -37.80
CA PRO A 369 4.28 5.73 -38.06
C PRO A 369 3.17 5.17 -38.95
N SER A 370 3.52 4.28 -39.90
CA SER A 370 2.56 3.56 -40.75
C SER A 370 1.57 2.71 -39.96
N ASP A 371 1.99 2.19 -38.81
CA ASP A 371 1.22 1.21 -38.05
C ASP A 371 0.23 1.89 -37.10
N ILE A 372 0.50 3.15 -36.73
CA ILE A 372 -0.28 3.92 -35.76
C ILE A 372 -0.93 5.20 -36.35
N GLY A 373 -0.59 5.57 -37.58
CA GLY A 373 -1.18 6.72 -38.28
C GLY A 373 -0.76 8.09 -37.73
N LEU A 374 0.39 8.17 -37.05
CA LEU A 374 1.01 9.42 -36.60
C LEU A 374 2.51 9.22 -36.33
N ASP A 375 3.27 10.31 -36.39
CA ASP A 375 4.70 10.34 -36.06
C ASP A 375 4.87 10.61 -34.56
N ALA A 376 5.04 9.56 -33.74
CA ALA A 376 5.12 9.67 -32.29
C ALA A 376 6.54 10.05 -31.82
N LYS A 377 7.04 11.23 -32.18
CA LYS A 377 8.37 11.72 -31.79
C LYS A 377 8.33 12.48 -30.47
N PHE A 378 9.40 12.37 -29.67
CA PHE A 378 9.60 13.25 -28.53
C PHE A 378 9.61 14.72 -28.98
N GLY A 379 8.94 15.58 -28.21
CA GLY A 379 8.79 17.00 -28.49
C GLY A 379 7.58 17.37 -29.35
N ASP A 380 6.83 16.39 -29.88
CA ASP A 380 5.66 16.65 -30.73
C ASP A 380 4.40 16.96 -29.89
N THR A 381 4.00 18.23 -29.87
CA THR A 381 2.83 18.72 -29.13
C THR A 381 1.50 18.36 -29.79
N GLU A 382 1.46 18.20 -31.12
CA GLU A 382 0.25 17.78 -31.83
C GLU A 382 -0.04 16.30 -31.59
N ALA A 383 0.99 15.47 -31.66
CA ALA A 383 0.91 14.05 -31.31
C ALA A 383 0.45 13.85 -29.87
N LEU A 384 0.96 14.66 -28.92
CA LEU A 384 0.52 14.63 -27.51
C LEU A 384 -1.01 14.79 -27.39
N LEU A 385 -1.57 15.84 -27.97
CA LEU A 385 -3.01 16.13 -27.88
C LEU A 385 -3.86 15.05 -28.59
N LYS A 386 -3.38 14.58 -29.75
CA LYS A 386 -4.06 13.52 -30.51
C LYS A 386 -4.07 12.20 -29.75
N LEU A 387 -2.95 11.79 -29.17
CA LEU A 387 -2.83 10.55 -28.40
C LEU A 387 -3.68 10.55 -27.13
N ILE A 388 -3.80 11.70 -26.44
CA ILE A 388 -4.72 11.84 -25.29
C ILE A 388 -6.16 11.53 -25.71
N ARG A 389 -6.63 12.16 -26.80
CA ARG A 389 -7.98 11.90 -27.35
C ARG A 389 -8.16 10.45 -27.77
N MET A 390 -7.25 9.95 -28.61
CA MET A 390 -7.30 8.57 -29.10
C MET A 390 -7.36 7.57 -27.95
N THR A 391 -6.60 7.79 -26.88
CA THR A 391 -6.60 6.91 -25.71
C THR A 391 -7.90 6.99 -24.91
N ALA A 392 -8.38 8.19 -24.60
CA ALA A 392 -9.66 8.37 -23.90
C ALA A 392 -10.84 7.76 -24.65
N TYR A 393 -10.78 7.79 -25.98
CA TYR A 393 -11.78 7.24 -26.86
C TYR A 393 -11.48 5.80 -27.34
N ARG A 394 -10.35 5.19 -26.95
CA ARG A 394 -9.91 3.86 -27.44
C ARG A 394 -9.90 3.74 -28.97
N GLU A 395 -9.32 4.73 -29.64
CA GLU A 395 -9.21 4.79 -31.09
C GLU A 395 -7.79 4.45 -31.56
N GLY A 396 -7.65 3.52 -32.51
CA GLY A 396 -6.35 3.13 -33.07
C GLY A 396 -5.36 2.69 -31.99
N ILE A 397 -4.14 3.25 -32.00
CA ILE A 397 -3.12 2.97 -30.96
C ILE A 397 -3.58 3.37 -29.55
N GLY A 398 -4.54 4.29 -29.43
CA GLY A 398 -5.10 4.71 -28.16
C GLY A 398 -5.79 3.58 -27.39
N ASP A 399 -6.36 2.58 -28.06
CA ASP A 399 -6.93 1.41 -27.38
C ASP A 399 -5.85 0.62 -26.62
N LEU A 400 -4.64 0.54 -27.18
CA LEU A 400 -3.52 -0.11 -26.50
C LEU A 400 -3.02 0.71 -25.30
N LEU A 401 -2.89 2.03 -25.46
CA LEU A 401 -2.48 2.92 -24.37
C LEU A 401 -3.52 2.96 -23.24
N ALA A 402 -4.80 2.77 -23.56
CA ALA A 402 -5.88 2.72 -22.59
C ALA A 402 -5.76 1.52 -21.63
N GLU A 403 -4.98 0.49 -21.99
CA GLU A 403 -4.69 -0.65 -21.12
C GLU A 403 -3.55 -0.40 -20.11
N GLY A 404 -2.92 0.78 -20.15
CA GLY A 404 -1.75 1.15 -19.34
C GLY A 404 -0.43 0.60 -19.88
N THR A 405 0.69 1.19 -19.45
CA THR A 405 2.04 0.91 -19.95
C THR A 405 2.44 -0.56 -19.82
N ARG A 406 2.12 -1.21 -18.70
CA ARG A 406 2.42 -2.63 -18.47
C ARG A 406 1.82 -3.53 -19.55
N SER A 407 0.56 -3.30 -19.89
CA SER A 407 -0.17 -4.11 -20.88
C SER A 407 0.33 -3.77 -22.29
N ALA A 408 0.53 -2.48 -22.56
CA ALA A 408 1.05 -2.00 -23.85
C ALA A 408 2.45 -2.57 -24.14
N ALA A 409 3.34 -2.56 -23.15
CA ALA A 409 4.71 -3.07 -23.28
C ALA A 409 4.78 -4.56 -23.60
N ARG A 410 3.95 -5.37 -22.95
CA ARG A 410 3.87 -6.82 -23.28
C ARG A 410 3.41 -7.06 -24.71
N LYS A 411 2.45 -6.28 -25.20
CA LYS A 411 1.94 -6.43 -26.58
C LYS A 411 2.96 -5.97 -27.63
N LEU A 412 3.79 -4.97 -27.29
CA LEU A 412 4.82 -4.42 -28.17
C LEU A 412 6.22 -5.06 -27.94
N GLU A 413 6.32 -6.04 -27.03
CA GLU A 413 7.58 -6.66 -26.62
C GLU A 413 8.66 -5.63 -26.24
N ALA A 414 8.26 -4.67 -25.41
CA ALA A 414 8.98 -3.42 -25.10
C ALA A 414 9.09 -3.17 -23.59
N ASP A 415 9.20 -4.23 -22.78
CA ASP A 415 9.28 -4.14 -21.31
C ASP A 415 10.46 -3.29 -20.80
N ASP A 416 11.51 -3.11 -21.59
CA ASP A 416 12.67 -2.26 -21.28
C ASP A 416 12.34 -0.75 -21.25
N PHE A 417 11.26 -0.33 -21.91
CA PHE A 417 10.75 1.04 -21.88
C PHE A 417 9.57 1.23 -20.92
N ALA A 418 9.05 0.15 -20.31
CA ALA A 418 7.87 0.20 -19.46
C ALA A 418 8.21 0.67 -18.04
N ILE A 419 7.95 1.94 -17.74
CA ILE A 419 8.28 2.52 -16.44
C ILE A 419 7.09 2.47 -15.48
N HIS A 420 6.95 1.33 -14.79
CA HIS A 420 5.90 1.12 -13.79
C HIS A 420 6.34 0.28 -12.60
N VAL A 421 5.59 0.35 -11.50
CA VAL A 421 5.67 -0.62 -10.39
C VAL A 421 4.27 -1.16 -10.09
N LYS A 422 4.11 -2.49 -10.07
CA LYS A 422 2.82 -3.19 -9.98
C LYS A 422 1.80 -2.75 -11.05
N GLY A 423 2.29 -2.31 -12.21
CA GLY A 423 1.48 -1.80 -13.32
C GLY A 423 1.05 -0.34 -13.20
N LEU A 424 1.39 0.36 -12.12
CA LEU A 424 1.17 1.79 -12.01
C LEU A 424 2.42 2.56 -12.46
N GLU A 425 2.24 3.47 -13.40
CA GLU A 425 3.28 4.32 -13.97
C GLU A 425 4.00 5.14 -12.89
N LEU A 426 5.32 5.34 -13.00
CA LEU A 426 6.05 6.14 -12.01
C LEU A 426 5.77 7.64 -12.16
N PRO A 427 5.92 8.43 -11.06
CA PRO A 427 5.81 9.89 -11.06
C PRO A 427 7.18 10.59 -11.21
N ALA A 428 7.19 11.92 -11.19
CA ALA A 428 8.25 12.83 -11.64
C ALA A 428 9.60 12.84 -10.89
N TYR A 429 10.02 11.73 -10.28
CA TYR A 429 11.31 11.63 -9.58
C TYR A 429 12.04 10.35 -10.00
N ASP A 430 13.25 10.50 -10.55
CA ASP A 430 14.08 9.37 -10.95
C ASP A 430 14.68 8.67 -9.71
N PRO A 431 14.34 7.40 -9.46
CA PRO A 431 14.77 6.71 -8.24
C PRO A 431 16.27 6.41 -8.20
N ARG A 432 17.01 6.50 -9.31
CA ARG A 432 18.46 6.24 -9.32
C ARG A 432 19.20 7.19 -8.38
N GLY A 433 18.81 8.46 -8.34
CA GLY A 433 19.42 9.47 -7.48
C GLY A 433 18.74 9.68 -6.14
N VAL A 434 17.77 8.83 -5.73
CA VAL A 434 17.01 9.00 -4.47
C VAL A 434 16.58 7.64 -3.90
N LYS A 435 17.41 7.01 -3.05
CA LYS A 435 17.21 5.61 -2.63
C LYS A 435 15.96 5.40 -1.76
N GLY A 436 15.60 6.35 -0.91
CA GLY A 436 14.36 6.25 -0.13
C GLY A 436 13.11 6.32 -1.03
N MET A 437 13.13 7.18 -2.05
CA MET A 437 12.04 7.22 -3.05
C MET A 437 11.97 5.93 -3.87
N ALA A 438 13.12 5.35 -4.24
CA ALA A 438 13.21 4.06 -4.91
C ALA A 438 12.48 2.96 -4.12
N LEU A 439 12.76 2.87 -2.82
CA LEU A 439 12.08 1.96 -1.90
C LEU A 439 10.57 2.28 -1.76
N SER A 440 10.21 3.56 -1.67
CA SER A 440 8.82 4.01 -1.58
C SER A 440 7.98 3.56 -2.79
N TYR A 441 8.54 3.69 -4.01
CA TYR A 441 7.89 3.20 -5.22
C TYR A 441 7.70 1.69 -5.20
N ALA A 442 8.77 0.95 -4.92
CA ALA A 442 8.76 -0.51 -4.90
C ALA A 442 7.73 -1.06 -3.91
N THR A 443 7.66 -0.50 -2.70
CA THR A 443 6.87 -1.04 -1.57
C THR A 443 5.50 -0.41 -1.39
N SER A 444 5.12 0.56 -2.23
CA SER A 444 3.80 1.17 -2.21
C SER A 444 2.70 0.13 -2.46
N ASN A 445 1.75 0.05 -1.52
CA ASN A 445 0.59 -0.86 -1.61
C ASN A 445 -0.31 -0.63 -2.83
N ARG A 446 -0.19 0.51 -3.52
CA ARG A 446 -1.00 0.81 -4.72
C ARG A 446 -0.20 0.78 -6.03
N GLY A 447 1.07 0.37 -5.98
CA GLY A 447 2.01 0.52 -7.09
C GLY A 447 2.75 1.86 -7.07
N GLY A 448 3.56 2.09 -8.11
CA GLY A 448 4.56 3.17 -8.20
C GLY A 448 4.02 4.57 -7.90
N CYS A 449 4.20 5.07 -6.68
CA CYS A 449 3.61 6.34 -6.26
C CYS A 449 4.41 7.05 -5.16
N HIS A 450 4.71 8.33 -5.39
CA HIS A 450 5.49 9.19 -4.49
C HIS A 450 4.72 9.60 -3.22
N LEU A 451 3.39 9.46 -3.18
CA LEU A 451 2.55 9.90 -2.06
C LEU A 451 2.28 8.80 -1.03
N ARG A 452 2.90 7.63 -1.10
CA ARG A 452 2.87 6.68 0.02
C ARG A 452 3.94 7.01 1.05
N ALA A 453 5.16 7.26 0.61
CA ALA A 453 6.15 8.04 1.34
C ALA A 453 6.84 9.00 0.39
N PHE A 454 6.73 10.30 0.67
CA PHE A 454 7.32 11.35 -0.15
C PHE A 454 8.75 11.67 0.29
N MET A 455 9.65 10.73 0.04
CA MET A 455 11.05 10.79 0.50
C MET A 455 11.90 11.92 -0.14
N ILE A 456 11.37 12.61 -1.15
CA ILE A 456 11.95 13.87 -1.67
C ILE A 456 12.10 14.93 -0.57
N VAL A 457 11.19 14.96 0.41
CA VAL A 457 11.22 15.96 1.48
C VAL A 457 12.52 15.88 2.30
N PRO A 458 12.87 14.72 2.90
CA PRO A 458 14.15 14.61 3.60
C PRO A 458 15.36 14.50 2.67
N GLU A 459 15.25 13.81 1.53
CA GLU A 459 16.43 13.48 0.70
C GLU A 459 16.88 14.61 -0.23
N ILE A 460 15.95 15.47 -0.67
CA ILE A 460 16.22 16.54 -1.64
C ILE A 460 15.93 17.91 -1.06
N LEU A 461 14.76 18.10 -0.45
CA LEU A 461 14.42 19.38 0.18
C LEU A 461 15.17 19.59 1.50
N SER A 462 15.87 18.57 2.01
CA SER A 462 16.64 18.60 3.25
C SER A 462 15.78 18.94 4.47
N MET A 463 14.53 18.49 4.48
CA MET A 463 13.55 18.83 5.50
C MET A 463 13.12 17.60 6.31
N PRO A 464 13.17 17.65 7.66
CA PRO A 464 13.65 18.76 8.50
C PRO A 464 15.18 18.86 8.59
N ARG A 465 15.92 17.87 8.07
CA ARG A 465 17.38 17.92 7.90
C ARG A 465 17.80 17.19 6.63
N TYR A 466 19.01 17.50 6.14
CA TYR A 466 19.61 16.81 5.01
C TYR A 466 19.77 15.32 5.27
N LEU A 467 19.39 14.51 4.29
CA LEU A 467 19.63 13.08 4.24
C LEU A 467 20.27 12.76 2.89
N ASN A 468 21.45 12.13 2.88
CA ASN A 468 22.15 11.82 1.64
C ASN A 468 21.26 10.95 0.73
N PRO A 469 20.87 11.42 -0.46
CA PRO A 469 19.93 10.72 -1.32
C PRO A 469 20.52 9.45 -1.96
N ASN A 470 21.85 9.30 -1.99
CA ASN A 470 22.54 8.16 -2.58
C ASN A 470 22.90 7.06 -1.56
N SER A 471 22.80 7.35 -0.25
CA SER A 471 23.02 6.33 0.79
C SER A 471 21.82 5.40 0.93
N TYR A 472 22.06 4.18 1.40
CA TYR A 472 21.04 3.20 1.77
C TYR A 472 20.69 3.28 3.27
N ASP A 473 21.50 3.98 4.05
CA ASP A 473 21.36 4.04 5.50
C ASP A 473 20.04 4.72 5.90
N ASP A 474 19.38 4.15 6.91
CA ASP A 474 18.10 4.60 7.51
C ASP A 474 16.89 4.68 6.54
N LYS A 475 17.06 4.39 5.24
CA LYS A 475 15.99 4.55 4.24
C LYS A 475 14.79 3.66 4.53
N ALA A 476 15.05 2.43 4.97
CA ALA A 476 14.03 1.46 5.35
C ALA A 476 13.12 1.99 6.46
N ALA A 477 13.72 2.37 7.60
CA ALA A 477 12.98 2.85 8.77
C ALA A 477 12.23 4.15 8.48
N LEU A 478 12.86 5.11 7.80
CA LEU A 478 12.24 6.40 7.48
C LEU A 478 11.08 6.25 6.50
N THR A 479 11.24 5.40 5.48
CA THR A 479 10.17 5.11 4.51
C THR A 479 8.98 4.45 5.21
N LYS A 480 9.23 3.47 6.10
CA LYS A 480 8.19 2.81 6.91
C LYS A 480 7.40 3.82 7.75
N VAL A 481 8.08 4.67 8.53
CA VAL A 481 7.40 5.64 9.41
C VAL A 481 6.60 6.66 8.59
N MET A 482 7.16 7.18 7.50
CA MET A 482 6.43 8.13 6.65
C MET A 482 5.19 7.49 6.00
N GLN A 483 5.30 6.23 5.56
CA GLN A 483 4.15 5.47 5.02
C GLN A 483 3.03 5.30 6.04
N ASP A 484 3.36 5.01 7.30
CA ASP A 484 2.38 4.85 8.38
C ASP A 484 1.68 6.17 8.69
N VAL A 485 2.45 7.24 8.84
CA VAL A 485 1.91 8.59 9.06
C VAL A 485 1.02 9.01 7.91
N PHE A 486 1.44 8.77 6.66
CA PHE A 486 0.67 9.13 5.48
C PHE A 486 -0.61 8.30 5.34
N ALA A 487 -0.63 7.05 5.81
CA ALA A 487 -1.84 6.25 5.88
C ALA A 487 -2.88 6.87 6.82
N VAL A 488 -2.46 7.42 7.97
CA VAL A 488 -3.35 8.16 8.85
C VAL A 488 -3.83 9.46 8.22
N LEU A 489 -2.94 10.24 7.59
CA LEU A 489 -3.34 11.50 6.93
C LEU A 489 -4.34 11.29 5.79
N ASP A 490 -4.19 10.21 5.02
CA ASP A 490 -5.14 9.81 3.98
C ASP A 490 -6.48 9.33 4.57
N SER A 491 -6.50 8.88 5.82
CA SER A 491 -7.70 8.42 6.54
C SER A 491 -8.44 9.53 7.29
N LEU A 492 -7.68 10.51 7.81
CA LEU A 492 -8.20 11.82 8.22
C LEU A 492 -8.70 12.63 7.03
N VAL A 493 -8.17 12.30 5.85
CA VAL A 493 -8.41 12.97 4.58
C VAL A 493 -7.98 14.44 4.64
N LEU A 494 -6.75 14.66 5.09
CA LEU A 494 -6.08 15.97 5.10
C LEU A 494 -5.07 16.10 3.95
N CYS A 495 -4.70 17.34 3.62
CA CYS A 495 -3.72 17.60 2.57
C CYS A 495 -2.30 17.32 3.07
N LYS A 496 -1.56 16.45 2.39
CA LYS A 496 -0.17 16.14 2.73
C LYS A 496 0.79 17.33 2.67
N TYR A 497 0.46 18.44 2.01
CA TYR A 497 1.33 19.63 2.06
C TYR A 497 1.49 20.24 3.45
N THR A 498 0.59 19.94 4.40
CA THR A 498 0.81 20.33 5.79
C THR A 498 2.04 19.67 6.41
N THR A 499 2.48 18.51 5.91
CA THR A 499 3.65 17.79 6.43
C THR A 499 4.96 18.54 6.21
N MET A 500 5.01 19.47 5.26
CA MET A 500 6.18 20.31 5.02
C MET A 500 6.49 21.23 6.20
N ALA A 501 5.49 21.57 7.01
CA ALA A 501 5.64 22.52 8.11
C ALA A 501 5.36 21.91 9.49
N LEU A 502 4.60 20.81 9.55
CA LEU A 502 4.17 20.22 10.82
C LEU A 502 5.12 19.14 11.37
N PHE A 503 6.17 18.79 10.62
CA PHE A 503 7.25 17.92 11.10
C PHE A 503 8.53 18.70 11.32
N SER A 504 9.14 18.47 12.48
CA SER A 504 10.38 19.08 12.96
C SER A 504 11.50 18.05 13.11
N THR A 505 11.19 16.75 13.15
CA THR A 505 12.19 15.66 13.20
C THR A 505 11.95 14.60 12.12
N LEU A 506 12.95 13.75 11.89
CA LEU A 506 12.83 12.58 11.00
C LEU A 506 11.95 11.47 11.58
N ALA A 507 11.45 11.62 12.81
CA ALA A 507 10.42 10.74 13.35
C ALA A 507 9.02 11.07 12.79
N PHE A 508 8.86 12.18 12.07
CA PHE A 508 7.59 12.63 11.49
C PHE A 508 6.47 12.74 12.54
N GLU A 509 6.76 13.46 13.63
CA GLU A 509 5.92 13.46 14.82
C GLU A 509 4.48 13.95 14.55
N PRO A 510 3.45 13.16 14.89
CA PRO A 510 2.07 13.40 14.45
C PRO A 510 1.27 14.30 15.40
N ASP A 511 1.93 14.96 16.35
CA ASP A 511 1.36 15.71 17.47
C ASP A 511 0.19 16.63 17.10
N PHE A 512 0.34 17.44 16.05
CA PHE A 512 -0.72 18.33 15.59
C PHE A 512 -1.95 17.56 15.09
N TYR A 513 -1.73 16.50 14.32
CA TYR A 513 -2.81 15.69 13.76
C TYR A 513 -3.52 14.87 14.84
N ALA A 514 -2.76 14.27 15.76
CA ALA A 514 -3.29 13.48 16.86
C ALA A 514 -4.18 14.32 17.80
N ARG A 515 -3.75 15.55 18.14
CA ARG A 515 -4.57 16.48 18.93
C ARG A 515 -5.82 16.96 18.19
N LEU A 516 -5.72 17.29 16.90
CA LEU A 516 -6.88 17.67 16.09
C LEU A 516 -7.91 16.53 16.01
N LEU A 517 -7.45 15.30 15.78
CA LEU A 517 -8.28 14.11 15.77
C LEU A 517 -8.96 13.92 17.13
N THR A 518 -8.19 13.89 18.21
CA THR A 518 -8.70 13.70 19.58
C THR A 518 -9.75 14.75 19.95
N CYS A 519 -9.50 16.03 19.66
CA CYS A 519 -10.44 17.11 19.97
C CYS A 519 -11.71 17.05 19.11
N ALA A 520 -11.62 16.54 17.88
CA ALA A 520 -12.77 16.40 16.99
C ALA A 520 -13.65 15.20 17.36
N THR A 521 -13.04 14.04 17.63
CA THR A 521 -13.77 12.77 17.79
C THR A 521 -14.05 12.37 19.23
N GLY A 522 -13.13 12.72 20.13
CA GLY A 522 -13.09 12.21 21.51
C GLY A 522 -12.31 10.90 21.64
N PHE A 523 -11.81 10.32 20.53
CA PHE A 523 -10.87 9.20 20.59
C PHE A 523 -9.53 9.70 21.11
N TYR A 524 -9.04 9.16 22.22
CA TYR A 524 -7.71 9.51 22.70
C TYR A 524 -6.65 8.90 21.78
N VAL A 525 -5.99 9.74 20.99
CA VAL A 525 -4.90 9.34 20.11
C VAL A 525 -3.66 10.15 20.49
N ASP A 526 -2.68 9.46 21.04
CA ASP A 526 -1.34 9.99 21.28
C ASP A 526 -0.40 9.65 20.10
N ARG A 527 0.90 9.88 20.27
CA ARG A 527 1.91 9.61 19.24
C ARG A 527 2.02 8.13 18.90
N GLU A 528 2.09 7.26 19.91
CA GLU A 528 2.27 5.83 19.71
C GLU A 528 1.04 5.21 19.09
N GLU A 529 -0.16 5.62 19.53
CA GLU A 529 -1.40 5.16 18.92
C GLU A 529 -1.52 5.62 17.47
N PHE A 530 -1.12 6.85 17.15
CA PHE A 530 -1.13 7.35 15.78
C PHE A 530 -0.25 6.51 14.85
N TYR A 531 0.98 6.17 15.27
CA TYR A 531 1.85 5.27 14.50
C TYR A 531 1.24 3.87 14.39
N ARG A 532 0.66 3.34 15.46
CA ARG A 532 0.02 2.02 15.47
C ARG A 532 -1.17 1.94 14.51
N ILE A 533 -2.02 2.97 14.47
CA ILE A 533 -3.13 3.07 13.51
C ILE A 533 -2.59 3.11 12.07
N GLY A 534 -1.56 3.92 11.81
CA GLY A 534 -0.92 3.99 10.49
C GLY A 534 -0.34 2.67 10.03
N GLU A 535 0.39 1.99 10.92
CA GLU A 535 0.98 0.68 10.67
C GLU A 535 -0.10 -0.39 10.43
N ARG A 536 -1.21 -0.35 11.19
CA ARG A 536 -2.39 -1.22 10.99
C ARG A 536 -2.99 -1.03 9.60
N ILE A 537 -3.25 0.21 9.19
CA ILE A 537 -3.80 0.52 7.86
C ILE A 537 -2.86 0.05 6.75
N TYR A 538 -1.55 0.29 6.89
CA TYR A 538 -0.60 -0.13 5.86
C TYR A 538 -0.50 -1.65 5.75
N ASN A 539 -0.60 -2.37 6.88
CA ASN A 539 -0.55 -3.83 6.90
C ASN A 539 -1.84 -4.47 6.38
N ILE A 540 -3.05 -3.94 6.67
CA ILE A 540 -4.28 -4.54 6.12
C ILE A 540 -4.33 -4.43 4.59
N GLU A 541 -3.81 -3.33 4.04
CA GLU A 541 -3.64 -3.18 2.59
C GLU A 541 -2.59 -4.15 2.03
N ARG A 542 -1.48 -4.37 2.75
CA ARG A 542 -0.49 -5.38 2.34
C ARG A 542 -1.10 -6.78 2.36
N LEU A 543 -1.91 -7.11 3.37
CA LEU A 543 -2.62 -8.39 3.47
C LEU A 543 -3.62 -8.56 2.33
N PHE A 544 -4.35 -7.51 1.94
CA PHE A 544 -5.18 -7.54 0.72
C PHE A 544 -4.34 -7.90 -0.50
N ASN A 545 -3.22 -7.22 -0.71
CA ASN A 545 -2.36 -7.50 -1.86
C ASN A 545 -1.77 -8.91 -1.82
N VAL A 546 -1.33 -9.40 -0.65
CA VAL A 546 -0.83 -10.78 -0.49
C VAL A 546 -1.94 -11.79 -0.83
N ARG A 547 -3.18 -11.54 -0.38
CA ARG A 547 -4.36 -12.35 -0.72
C ARG A 547 -4.61 -12.39 -2.24
N GLU A 548 -4.34 -11.29 -2.94
CA GLU A 548 -4.43 -11.21 -4.41
C GLU A 548 -3.15 -11.67 -5.15
N GLY A 549 -2.18 -12.24 -4.45
CA GLY A 549 -0.99 -12.88 -5.04
C GLY A 549 0.26 -11.99 -5.17
N PHE A 550 0.26 -10.80 -4.57
CA PHE A 550 1.43 -9.93 -4.55
C PHE A 550 2.43 -10.38 -3.47
N SER A 551 3.73 -10.27 -3.79
CA SER A 551 4.82 -10.66 -2.88
C SER A 551 6.08 -9.83 -3.17
N ARG A 552 7.23 -10.23 -2.61
CA ARG A 552 8.54 -9.62 -2.88
C ARG A 552 8.81 -9.42 -4.37
N LYS A 553 8.44 -10.37 -5.23
CA LYS A 553 8.68 -10.28 -6.68
C LYS A 553 8.02 -9.04 -7.33
N ASP A 554 6.97 -8.51 -6.70
CA ASP A 554 6.21 -7.37 -7.19
C ASP A 554 6.67 -6.05 -6.55
N ASP A 555 7.49 -6.11 -5.50
CA ASP A 555 8.16 -4.96 -4.89
C ASP A 555 9.47 -4.64 -5.63
N ALA A 556 9.38 -4.51 -6.95
CA ALA A 556 10.53 -4.33 -7.85
C ALA A 556 10.47 -2.98 -8.59
N LEU A 557 11.62 -2.54 -9.08
CA LEU A 557 11.76 -1.42 -10.02
C LEU A 557 12.05 -1.93 -11.44
N PRO A 558 11.66 -1.19 -12.49
CA PRO A 558 12.11 -1.46 -13.85
C PRO A 558 13.64 -1.57 -13.95
N ARG A 559 14.13 -2.46 -14.82
CA ARG A 559 15.58 -2.71 -15.03
C ARG A 559 16.36 -1.43 -15.39
N ARG A 560 15.66 -0.45 -15.99
CA ARG A 560 16.13 0.93 -16.20
C ARG A 560 16.84 1.54 -14.98
N PHE A 561 16.39 1.22 -13.77
CA PHE A 561 16.89 1.84 -12.55
C PHE A 561 17.91 0.97 -11.79
N THR A 562 17.90 -0.34 -12.02
CA THR A 562 18.79 -1.30 -11.35
C THR A 562 20.03 -1.62 -12.18
N GLU A 563 19.97 -1.49 -13.51
CA GLU A 563 21.02 -1.92 -14.42
C GLU A 563 21.61 -0.79 -15.28
N VAL A 564 20.87 0.29 -15.53
CA VAL A 564 21.32 1.40 -16.38
C VAL A 564 21.66 2.62 -15.51
N PRO A 565 22.96 2.95 -15.35
CA PRO A 565 23.38 4.10 -14.57
C PRO A 565 22.77 5.40 -15.10
N MET A 566 22.49 6.35 -14.20
CA MET A 566 22.12 7.71 -14.59
C MET A 566 23.23 8.32 -15.47
N PRO A 567 22.93 8.83 -16.69
CA PRO A 567 23.96 9.26 -17.62
C PRO A 567 24.68 10.56 -17.24
N GLU A 568 23.99 11.48 -16.56
CA GLU A 568 24.48 12.84 -16.29
C GLU A 568 23.86 13.46 -15.03
N GLY A 569 24.23 14.71 -14.73
CA GLY A 569 23.78 15.43 -13.54
C GLY A 569 24.43 14.92 -12.24
N PRO A 570 24.01 15.45 -11.07
CA PRO A 570 24.58 15.05 -9.77
C PRO A 570 24.42 13.57 -9.41
N ALA A 571 23.42 12.89 -9.99
CA ALA A 571 23.20 11.46 -9.78
C ALA A 571 23.96 10.57 -10.78
N LYS A 572 24.84 11.13 -11.63
CA LYS A 572 25.58 10.37 -12.66
C LYS A 572 26.27 9.13 -12.07
N GLY A 573 26.07 7.98 -12.72
CA GLY A 573 26.65 6.70 -12.31
C GLY A 573 25.81 5.91 -11.30
N GLU A 574 24.77 6.51 -10.73
CA GLU A 574 23.93 5.85 -9.73
C GLU A 574 22.97 4.82 -10.35
N THR A 575 22.79 3.71 -9.63
CA THR A 575 21.78 2.65 -9.83
C THR A 575 21.15 2.26 -8.48
N VAL A 576 20.10 1.45 -8.47
CA VAL A 576 19.42 1.02 -7.23
C VAL A 576 19.63 -0.47 -6.96
N ASP A 577 20.15 -0.79 -5.77
CA ASP A 577 20.19 -2.13 -5.19
C ASP A 577 18.89 -2.40 -4.42
N MET A 578 17.97 -3.08 -5.10
CA MET A 578 16.66 -3.40 -4.52
C MET A 578 16.72 -4.44 -3.41
N ASP A 579 17.64 -5.41 -3.49
CA ASP A 579 17.69 -6.47 -2.48
C ASP A 579 18.12 -5.94 -1.12
N ARG A 580 19.11 -5.04 -1.10
CA ARG A 580 19.52 -4.34 0.13
C ARG A 580 18.36 -3.57 0.74
N LEU A 581 17.68 -2.74 -0.05
CA LEU A 581 16.55 -1.91 0.42
C LEU A 581 15.39 -2.76 0.96
N LEU A 582 14.99 -3.81 0.24
CA LEU A 582 13.86 -4.65 0.62
C LEU A 582 14.16 -5.48 1.89
N ASN A 583 15.38 -6.00 2.03
CA ASN A 583 15.76 -6.80 3.20
C ASN A 583 15.65 -5.98 4.48
N GLU A 584 16.22 -4.77 4.49
CA GLU A 584 16.13 -3.85 5.63
C GLU A 584 14.68 -3.40 5.86
N TYR A 585 13.93 -3.10 4.79
CA TYR A 585 12.55 -2.64 4.89
C TYR A 585 11.58 -3.71 5.44
N TYR A 586 11.68 -4.95 4.98
CA TYR A 586 10.85 -6.04 5.52
C TYR A 586 11.20 -6.35 6.97
N ALA A 587 12.49 -6.30 7.32
CA ALA A 587 12.93 -6.42 8.70
C ALA A 587 12.20 -5.41 9.61
N VAL A 588 12.30 -4.11 9.30
CA VAL A 588 11.66 -3.05 10.13
C VAL A 588 10.13 -3.04 10.06
N ARG A 589 9.53 -3.61 9.01
CA ARG A 589 8.08 -3.78 8.87
C ARG A 589 7.51 -4.94 9.69
N GLY A 590 8.35 -5.87 10.14
CA GLY A 590 7.88 -7.14 10.73
C GLY A 590 7.34 -8.12 9.69
N TRP A 591 7.85 -8.05 8.45
CA TRP A 591 7.46 -8.92 7.33
C TRP A 591 8.51 -10.01 7.08
N ASP A 592 8.09 -11.15 6.56
CA ASP A 592 9.00 -12.22 6.16
C ASP A 592 9.84 -11.85 4.93
N TYR A 593 10.74 -12.74 4.51
CA TYR A 593 11.57 -12.50 3.33
C TYR A 593 10.76 -12.26 2.05
N ASN A 594 9.60 -12.90 1.93
CA ASN A 594 8.68 -12.78 0.79
C ASN A 594 7.81 -11.51 0.87
N GLY A 595 8.04 -10.65 1.85
CA GLY A 595 7.30 -9.42 2.07
C GLY A 595 5.88 -9.65 2.56
N ILE A 596 5.62 -10.76 3.24
CA ILE A 596 4.32 -11.08 3.85
C ILE A 596 4.38 -10.67 5.33
N PRO A 597 3.42 -9.88 5.84
CA PRO A 597 3.36 -9.57 7.27
C PRO A 597 3.35 -10.84 8.12
N SER A 598 4.27 -10.94 9.08
CA SER A 598 4.37 -12.11 9.96
C SER A 598 3.12 -12.24 10.83
N SER A 599 2.74 -13.47 11.21
CA SER A 599 1.57 -13.69 12.09
C SER A 599 1.68 -12.91 13.41
N LYS A 600 2.89 -12.81 13.97
CA LYS A 600 3.18 -11.99 15.17
C LYS A 600 2.81 -10.53 14.94
N LYS A 601 3.27 -9.93 13.84
CA LYS A 601 2.98 -8.54 13.47
C LYS A 601 1.48 -8.33 13.22
N VAL A 602 0.83 -9.23 12.50
CA VAL A 602 -0.59 -9.14 12.18
C VAL A 602 -1.45 -9.15 13.44
N LEU A 603 -1.19 -10.07 14.37
CA LEU A 603 -1.92 -10.15 15.64
C LEU A 603 -1.63 -8.95 16.55
N GLN A 604 -0.38 -8.48 16.61
CA GLN A 604 0.00 -7.26 17.36
C GLN A 604 -0.83 -6.04 16.93
N LEU A 605 -1.18 -5.96 15.63
CA LEU A 605 -1.97 -4.88 15.07
C LEU A 605 -3.49 -5.09 15.20
N GLY A 606 -3.94 -6.21 15.78
CA GLY A 606 -5.36 -6.56 15.88
C GLY A 606 -5.97 -6.99 14.55
N LEU A 607 -5.16 -7.47 13.60
CA LEU A 607 -5.58 -7.91 12.27
C LEU A 607 -5.67 -9.45 12.21
N LYS A 608 -6.31 -9.97 11.16
CA LYS A 608 -6.39 -11.42 10.89
C LYS A 608 -5.36 -11.84 9.83
N PRO A 609 -4.59 -12.92 10.04
CA PRO A 609 -3.67 -13.44 9.04
C PRO A 609 -4.38 -13.92 7.77
N VAL A 610 -3.72 -13.80 6.61
CA VAL A 610 -4.22 -14.38 5.35
C VAL A 610 -4.15 -15.91 5.39
N TYR A 611 -3.16 -16.47 6.08
CA TYR A 611 -2.97 -17.90 6.22
C TYR A 611 -2.96 -18.30 7.71
N GLU A 612 -3.86 -19.20 8.07
CA GLU A 612 -4.02 -19.75 9.43
C GLU A 612 -3.77 -21.27 9.47
N GLY A 613 -3.17 -21.83 8.42
CA GLY A 613 -2.90 -23.26 8.33
C GLY A 613 -1.62 -23.69 9.05
N PRO A 614 -1.23 -24.97 8.89
CA PRO A 614 0.00 -25.49 9.48
C PRO A 614 1.25 -24.76 9.00
N GLN A 615 2.25 -24.66 9.87
CA GLN A 615 3.51 -23.95 9.61
C GLN A 615 4.67 -24.93 9.41
N LEU A 616 5.69 -24.49 8.67
CA LEU A 616 6.94 -25.22 8.54
C LEU A 616 7.96 -24.75 9.59
N GLN A 617 8.52 -25.70 10.33
CA GLN A 617 9.65 -25.49 11.23
C GLN A 617 10.88 -26.19 10.64
N VAL A 618 11.99 -25.46 10.51
CA VAL A 618 13.26 -26.02 10.04
C VAL A 618 14.24 -26.15 11.19
N ALA A 619 14.60 -27.40 11.51
CA ALA A 619 15.54 -27.75 12.58
C ALA A 619 16.99 -27.64 12.08
N ILE A 620 17.74 -26.67 12.60
CA ILE A 620 19.14 -26.44 12.24
C ILE A 620 20.06 -27.20 13.20
N ASP A 621 20.28 -28.48 12.91
CA ASP A 621 21.11 -29.41 13.69
C ASP A 621 22.62 -29.37 13.32
N GLU A 622 23.10 -28.21 12.86
CA GLU A 622 24.54 -28.02 12.59
C GLU A 622 25.33 -27.77 13.88
N ARG A 623 26.64 -28.03 13.86
CA ARG A 623 27.49 -27.82 15.04
C ARG A 623 28.11 -26.44 15.13
N TYR A 624 28.24 -25.73 14.01
CA TYR A 624 28.97 -24.48 13.93
C TYR A 624 28.14 -23.39 13.24
N LEU A 625 28.27 -22.15 13.71
CA LEU A 625 27.51 -21.02 13.14
C LEU A 625 27.79 -20.78 11.65
N LYS A 626 29.05 -20.99 11.22
CA LYS A 626 29.46 -20.83 9.82
C LYS A 626 28.68 -21.73 8.85
N ASP A 627 28.20 -22.87 9.33
CA ASP A 627 27.44 -23.84 8.56
C ASP A 627 25.92 -23.62 8.77
N ALA A 628 25.51 -23.33 10.01
CA ALA A 628 24.12 -23.10 10.39
C ALA A 628 23.49 -21.87 9.73
N ILE A 629 24.18 -20.72 9.74
CA ILE A 629 23.61 -19.43 9.32
C ILE A 629 23.24 -19.42 7.83
N PRO A 630 24.10 -19.85 6.90
CA PRO A 630 23.73 -19.92 5.48
C PRO A 630 22.54 -20.84 5.20
N ILE A 631 22.38 -21.93 5.96
CA ILE A 631 21.25 -22.86 5.82
C ILE A 631 19.96 -22.20 6.35
N ALA A 632 20.03 -21.56 7.51
CA ALA A 632 18.91 -20.86 8.11
C ALA A 632 18.40 -19.72 7.21
N GLU A 633 19.30 -18.91 6.63
CA GLU A 633 18.93 -17.86 5.67
C GLU A 633 18.21 -18.45 4.45
N LYS A 634 18.73 -19.54 3.88
CA LYS A 634 18.09 -20.20 2.74
C LYS A 634 16.72 -20.77 3.10
N ALA A 635 16.57 -21.39 4.27
CA ALA A 635 15.28 -21.86 4.75
C ALA A 635 14.29 -20.70 4.96
N TYR A 636 14.73 -19.61 5.59
CA TYR A 636 13.90 -18.42 5.79
C TYR A 636 13.46 -17.80 4.46
N ARG A 637 14.37 -17.70 3.47
CA ARG A 637 14.04 -17.28 2.10
C ARG A 637 13.05 -18.21 1.42
N GLY A 638 13.14 -19.50 1.70
CA GLY A 638 12.23 -20.52 1.22
C GLY A 638 10.83 -20.47 1.84
N GLY A 639 10.61 -19.60 2.84
CA GLY A 639 9.31 -19.37 3.46
C GLY A 639 9.07 -20.14 4.76
N ALA A 640 10.11 -20.72 5.38
CA ALA A 640 9.98 -21.32 6.70
C ALA A 640 9.56 -20.25 7.73
N GLU A 641 8.44 -20.47 8.41
CA GLU A 641 7.93 -19.55 9.42
C GLU A 641 8.67 -19.68 10.77
N ILE A 642 9.15 -20.89 11.08
CA ILE A 642 9.88 -21.19 12.32
C ILE A 642 11.29 -21.69 11.99
N ILE A 643 12.30 -21.03 12.57
CA ILE A 643 13.70 -21.45 12.48
C ILE A 643 14.13 -21.92 13.87
N GLU A 644 14.50 -23.19 13.97
CA GLU A 644 14.89 -23.82 15.22
C GLU A 644 16.42 -23.87 15.34
N ALA A 645 16.93 -23.30 16.43
CA ALA A 645 18.28 -23.55 16.91
C ALA A 645 18.30 -24.96 17.51
N GLY A 646 18.71 -25.95 16.72
CA GLY A 646 18.68 -27.35 17.14
C GLY A 646 19.63 -27.64 18.32
N THR A 647 19.32 -28.69 19.08
CA THR A 647 20.12 -29.10 20.25
C THR A 647 21.65 -29.16 19.97
N PRO A 648 22.15 -29.74 18.85
CA PRO A 648 23.59 -29.78 18.58
C PRO A 648 24.23 -28.40 18.46
N LEU A 649 23.53 -27.45 17.84
CA LEU A 649 24.01 -26.09 17.64
C LEU A 649 24.09 -25.35 18.97
N ILE A 650 23.03 -25.43 19.78
CA ILE A 650 22.98 -24.81 21.11
C ILE A 650 24.05 -25.41 22.02
N LYS A 651 24.26 -26.73 22.01
CA LYS A 651 25.31 -27.37 22.84
C LYS A 651 26.72 -26.94 22.46
N SER A 652 26.94 -26.60 21.19
CA SER A 652 28.26 -26.20 20.69
C SER A 652 28.54 -24.71 20.88
N GLU A 653 27.55 -23.85 20.59
CA GLU A 653 27.71 -22.39 20.49
C GLU A 653 27.02 -21.64 21.65
N GLY A 654 26.33 -22.36 22.53
CA GLY A 654 25.43 -21.78 23.52
C GLY A 654 24.30 -20.98 22.88
N LEU A 655 23.76 -20.02 23.64
CA LEU A 655 22.70 -19.13 23.17
C LEU A 655 23.17 -18.06 22.17
N ASN A 656 24.48 -18.03 21.84
CA ASN A 656 24.93 -17.26 20.69
C ASN A 656 24.33 -17.78 19.37
N ALA A 657 23.95 -19.06 19.31
CA ALA A 657 23.16 -19.63 18.22
C ALA A 657 21.85 -18.88 17.99
N VAL A 658 21.07 -18.68 19.05
CA VAL A 658 19.77 -17.98 18.99
C VAL A 658 19.97 -16.54 18.54
N ARG A 659 20.96 -15.82 19.11
CA ARG A 659 21.27 -14.43 18.73
C ARG A 659 21.65 -14.32 17.25
N SER A 660 22.47 -15.24 16.77
CA SER A 660 22.93 -15.26 15.37
C SER A 660 21.78 -15.57 14.41
N LEU A 661 20.91 -16.52 14.76
CA LEU A 661 19.72 -16.85 13.96
C LEU A 661 18.71 -15.70 13.93
N ARG A 662 18.45 -15.04 15.06
CA ARG A 662 17.61 -13.82 15.09
C ARG A 662 18.17 -12.74 14.17
N LYS A 663 19.49 -12.54 14.14
CA LYS A 663 20.11 -11.55 13.25
C LYS A 663 19.95 -11.93 11.76
N ALA A 664 20.11 -13.21 11.43
CA ALA A 664 20.00 -13.71 10.06
C ALA A 664 18.54 -13.78 9.56
N CYS A 665 17.60 -14.06 10.47
CA CYS A 665 16.18 -14.29 10.19
C CYS A 665 15.31 -13.38 11.08
N PRO A 666 15.34 -12.05 10.87
CA PRO A 666 14.84 -11.07 11.84
C PRO A 666 13.37 -11.23 12.23
N ASN A 667 12.51 -11.65 11.30
CA ASN A 667 11.08 -11.78 11.51
C ASN A 667 10.57 -13.23 11.49
N ALA A 668 11.46 -14.22 11.41
CA ALA A 668 11.09 -15.60 11.67
C ALA A 668 10.74 -15.78 13.15
N THR A 669 9.92 -16.79 13.44
CA THR A 669 9.76 -17.28 14.81
C THR A 669 11.01 -18.10 15.14
N ILE A 670 11.78 -17.69 16.15
CA ILE A 670 13.00 -18.41 16.54
C ILE A 670 12.68 -19.37 17.69
N LEU A 671 12.90 -20.66 17.47
CA LEU A 671 12.74 -21.69 18.50
C LEU A 671 14.10 -22.08 19.07
N ALA A 672 14.23 -22.09 20.39
CA ALA A 672 15.40 -22.62 21.09
C ALA A 672 15.13 -24.05 21.57
N ASP A 673 15.76 -25.02 20.92
CA ASP A 673 15.64 -26.44 21.26
C ASP A 673 16.59 -26.83 22.41
N LEU A 674 16.36 -26.23 23.59
CA LEU A 674 17.14 -26.44 24.80
C LEU A 674 17.02 -27.86 25.36
N LYS A 675 15.85 -28.48 25.16
CA LYS A 675 15.47 -29.72 25.86
C LYS A 675 15.61 -29.56 27.38
N THR A 676 15.07 -28.45 27.88
CA THR A 676 15.10 -28.11 29.31
C THR A 676 14.55 -29.26 30.13
N PHE A 677 15.35 -29.71 31.09
CA PHE A 677 15.00 -30.81 31.99
C PHE A 677 14.98 -30.37 33.45
N ASP A 678 15.61 -29.24 33.78
CA ASP A 678 15.64 -28.62 35.10
C ASP A 678 15.66 -27.09 34.95
N THR A 679 15.29 -26.36 36.00
CA THR A 679 15.34 -24.88 36.05
C THR A 679 14.54 -24.18 34.93
N GLY A 680 13.28 -24.57 34.76
CA GLY A 680 12.40 -24.11 33.68
C GLY A 680 12.36 -22.60 33.48
N TRP A 681 12.27 -21.82 34.56
CA TRP A 681 12.28 -20.36 34.49
C TRP A 681 13.61 -19.80 33.97
N LEU A 682 14.74 -20.24 34.52
CA LEU A 682 16.07 -19.69 34.21
C LEU A 682 16.45 -19.94 32.74
N GLU A 683 16.29 -21.18 32.26
CA GLU A 683 16.61 -21.52 30.88
C GLU A 683 15.71 -20.77 29.88
N THR A 684 14.44 -20.58 30.24
CA THR A 684 13.50 -19.77 29.45
C THR A 684 13.95 -18.32 29.39
N GLU A 685 14.27 -17.67 30.51
CA GLU A 685 14.72 -16.27 30.53
C GLU A 685 15.99 -16.08 29.67
N LEU A 686 16.96 -16.98 29.80
CA LEU A 686 18.20 -16.91 29.02
C LEU A 686 17.94 -16.99 27.51
N ALA A 687 17.06 -17.88 27.07
CA ALA A 687 16.73 -18.02 25.64
C ALA A 687 15.92 -16.82 25.12
N VAL A 688 15.02 -16.26 25.92
CA VAL A 688 14.27 -15.03 25.59
C VAL A 688 15.22 -13.85 25.41
N GLU A 689 16.15 -13.65 26.35
CA GLU A 689 17.18 -12.60 26.25
C GLU A 689 18.09 -12.77 25.03
N ALA A 690 18.27 -14.01 24.56
CA ALA A 690 18.97 -14.32 23.32
C ALA A 690 18.12 -14.11 22.05
N GLY A 691 16.80 -13.90 22.18
CA GLY A 691 15.89 -13.57 21.09
C GLY A 691 14.98 -14.71 20.62
N ALA A 692 14.78 -15.77 21.43
CA ALA A 692 13.84 -16.84 21.13
C ALA A 692 12.37 -16.38 21.32
N ASP A 693 11.48 -16.87 20.45
CA ASP A 693 10.02 -16.73 20.59
C ASP A 693 9.36 -18.03 21.12
N ILE A 694 10.05 -19.17 20.98
CA ILE A 694 9.60 -20.48 21.49
C ILE A 694 10.76 -21.15 22.21
N VAL A 695 10.50 -21.73 23.38
CA VAL A 695 11.45 -22.55 24.14
C VAL A 695 10.92 -23.97 24.29
N THR A 696 11.81 -24.95 24.26
CA THR A 696 11.43 -26.37 24.42
C THR A 696 11.70 -26.88 25.83
N VAL A 697 10.73 -27.60 26.38
CA VAL A 697 10.86 -28.28 27.68
C VAL A 697 10.54 -29.76 27.50
N MET A 698 11.29 -30.64 28.15
CA MET A 698 11.09 -32.08 28.02
C MET A 698 9.85 -32.53 28.78
N GLY A 699 8.89 -33.19 28.12
CA GLY A 699 7.68 -33.70 28.77
C GLY A 699 7.94 -34.81 29.81
N ALA A 700 9.15 -35.36 29.82
CA ALA A 700 9.60 -36.35 30.79
C ALA A 700 10.09 -35.73 32.13
N THR A 701 10.22 -34.40 32.21
CA THR A 701 10.52 -33.72 33.47
C THR A 701 9.27 -33.57 34.36
N ASP A 702 9.48 -33.09 35.59
CA ASP A 702 8.43 -32.85 36.57
C ASP A 702 7.53 -31.64 36.22
N ASP A 703 6.33 -31.60 36.80
CA ASP A 703 5.34 -30.56 36.52
C ASP A 703 5.78 -29.17 36.98
N TYR A 704 6.63 -29.08 38.01
CA TYR A 704 7.11 -27.81 38.52
C TYR A 704 8.03 -27.16 37.47
N THR A 705 9.00 -27.89 36.92
CA THR A 705 9.88 -27.39 35.86
C THR A 705 9.08 -26.89 34.64
N ILE A 706 8.05 -27.63 34.20
CA ILE A 706 7.18 -27.19 33.08
C ILE A 706 6.39 -25.93 33.45
N SER A 707 5.77 -25.92 34.63
CA SER A 707 4.96 -24.78 35.10
C SER A 707 5.80 -23.51 35.29
N ASP A 708 7.04 -23.67 35.75
CA ASP A 708 8.01 -22.59 35.96
C ASP A 708 8.45 -21.97 34.63
N ALA A 709 8.72 -22.82 33.61
CA ALA A 709 8.96 -22.36 32.24
C ALA A 709 7.75 -21.63 31.65
N VAL A 710 6.52 -22.14 31.84
CA VAL A 710 5.29 -21.47 31.40
C VAL A 710 5.10 -20.11 32.09
N GLY A 711 5.40 -20.03 33.39
CA GLY A 711 5.37 -18.79 34.15
C GLY A 711 6.34 -17.74 33.58
N ALA A 712 7.58 -18.15 33.29
CA ALA A 712 8.58 -17.31 32.65
C ALA A 712 8.12 -16.87 31.25
N ALA A 713 7.66 -17.80 30.42
CA ALA A 713 7.25 -17.53 29.06
C ALA A 713 6.12 -16.49 28.98
N ARG A 714 5.12 -16.58 29.87
CA ARG A 714 4.03 -15.59 30.00
C ARG A 714 4.53 -14.19 30.36
N LYS A 715 5.55 -14.07 31.20
CA LYS A 715 6.15 -12.78 31.59
C LYS A 715 6.75 -12.05 30.39
N TYR A 716 7.26 -12.78 29.40
CA TYR A 716 7.95 -12.22 28.24
C TYR A 716 7.19 -12.35 26.91
N ASP A 717 5.94 -12.82 26.93
CA ASP A 717 5.10 -13.04 25.74
C ASP A 717 5.77 -13.98 24.71
N VAL A 718 6.36 -15.08 25.20
CA VAL A 718 6.92 -16.17 24.39
C VAL A 718 6.17 -17.47 24.65
N LYS A 719 6.40 -18.49 23.83
CA LYS A 719 5.69 -19.78 23.92
C LYS A 719 6.55 -20.91 24.45
N VAL A 720 5.92 -21.86 25.14
CA VAL A 720 6.54 -23.12 25.56
C VAL A 720 6.06 -24.26 24.66
N MET A 721 7.00 -24.99 24.08
CA MET A 721 6.76 -26.27 23.38
C MET A 721 7.22 -27.42 24.27
N VAL A 722 6.33 -28.35 24.62
CA VAL A 722 6.72 -29.56 25.35
C VAL A 722 7.08 -30.69 24.37
N ASP A 723 8.31 -31.19 24.44
CA ASP A 723 8.78 -32.32 23.64
C ASP A 723 8.39 -33.65 24.32
N LEU A 724 7.57 -34.46 23.65
CA LEU A 724 7.06 -35.74 24.14
C LEU A 724 7.99 -36.93 23.79
N MET A 725 9.23 -36.66 23.38
CA MET A 725 10.21 -37.67 23.01
C MET A 725 10.41 -38.71 24.12
N ASN A 726 10.43 -39.99 23.72
CA ASN A 726 10.70 -41.16 24.58
C ASN A 726 9.68 -41.42 25.71
N LEU A 727 8.51 -40.79 25.68
CA LEU A 727 7.42 -41.13 26.60
C LEU A 727 6.72 -42.43 26.20
N LYS A 728 6.34 -43.24 27.19
CA LYS A 728 5.56 -44.48 26.99
C LYS A 728 4.13 -44.18 26.59
N ASP A 729 3.50 -43.21 27.25
CA ASP A 729 2.16 -42.71 26.96
C ASP A 729 2.20 -41.20 26.69
N PRO A 730 2.51 -40.79 25.45
CA PRO A 730 2.58 -39.37 25.10
C PRO A 730 1.21 -38.69 25.13
N LEU A 731 0.10 -39.42 24.98
CA LEU A 731 -1.24 -38.82 24.98
C LEU A 731 -1.65 -38.39 26.39
N SER A 732 -1.50 -39.27 27.38
CA SER A 732 -1.80 -38.90 28.78
C SER A 732 -0.95 -37.72 29.21
N ARG A 733 0.36 -37.77 28.92
CA ARG A 733 1.26 -36.67 29.29
C ARG A 733 0.92 -35.36 28.59
N ALA A 734 0.53 -35.40 27.31
CA ALA A 734 0.10 -34.20 26.60
C ALA A 734 -1.14 -33.54 27.24
N LEU A 735 -2.11 -34.34 27.69
CA LEU A 735 -3.31 -33.86 28.38
C LEU A 735 -2.99 -33.27 29.77
N GLU A 736 -1.96 -33.78 30.44
CA GLU A 736 -1.48 -33.22 31.71
C GLU A 736 -0.82 -31.87 31.50
N VAL A 737 0.15 -31.77 30.58
CA VAL A 737 0.91 -30.53 30.37
C VAL A 737 0.07 -29.41 29.74
N GLU A 738 -0.98 -29.74 28.97
CA GLU A 738 -1.95 -28.74 28.51
C GLU A 738 -2.59 -27.99 29.69
N LYS A 739 -2.92 -28.70 30.79
CA LYS A 739 -3.52 -28.09 31.99
C LYS A 739 -2.54 -27.18 32.73
N LEU A 740 -1.24 -27.39 32.55
CA LEU A 740 -0.19 -26.51 33.09
C LEU A 740 -0.06 -25.20 32.29
N GLY A 741 -0.76 -25.09 31.16
CA GLY A 741 -0.81 -23.89 30.34
C GLY A 741 0.28 -23.80 29.28
N VAL A 742 0.81 -24.95 28.85
CA VAL A 742 1.74 -25.09 27.72
C VAL A 742 1.07 -24.66 26.42
N ASP A 743 1.81 -23.98 25.53
CA ASP A 743 1.27 -23.43 24.28
C ASP A 743 1.19 -24.45 23.15
N MET A 744 2.06 -25.46 23.14
CA MET A 744 2.07 -26.51 22.12
C MET A 744 2.84 -27.75 22.57
N VAL A 745 2.56 -28.90 21.95
CA VAL A 745 3.29 -30.15 22.19
C VAL A 745 3.94 -30.65 20.91
N CYS A 746 5.12 -31.28 21.03
CA CYS A 746 5.83 -31.89 19.92
C CYS A 746 5.80 -33.43 20.03
N MET A 747 5.17 -34.07 19.05
CA MET A 747 5.33 -35.51 18.83
C MET A 747 6.67 -35.74 18.13
N HIS A 748 7.69 -36.12 18.90
CA HIS A 748 9.04 -36.30 18.41
C HIS A 748 9.48 -37.77 18.46
N VAL A 749 9.82 -38.32 17.29
CA VAL A 749 10.49 -39.62 17.20
C VAL A 749 12.01 -39.41 17.13
N GLY A 750 12.73 -39.82 18.17
CA GLY A 750 14.18 -39.65 18.26
C GLY A 750 14.97 -40.39 17.17
N ILE A 751 16.18 -39.92 16.86
CA ILE A 751 17.03 -40.42 15.75
C ILE A 751 17.30 -41.93 15.85
N SER A 752 17.54 -42.45 17.06
CA SER A 752 17.77 -43.89 17.31
C SER A 752 16.53 -44.76 17.10
N ALA A 753 15.33 -44.17 17.15
CA ALA A 753 14.06 -44.81 16.85
C ALA A 753 13.63 -44.60 15.39
N GLN A 754 14.16 -43.59 14.68
CA GLN A 754 13.89 -43.39 13.24
C GLN A 754 14.49 -44.49 12.35
N SER A 755 15.58 -45.13 12.80
CA SER A 755 16.18 -46.29 12.11
C SER A 755 15.42 -47.60 12.35
N ARG A 756 14.48 -47.62 13.31
CA ARG A 756 13.56 -48.74 13.56
C ARG A 756 12.22 -48.34 12.97
N GLU A 757 11.90 -48.80 11.76
CA GLU A 757 10.66 -48.43 11.06
C GLU A 757 9.43 -48.55 11.99
N ARG A 758 8.93 -47.41 12.45
CA ARG A 758 7.52 -47.28 12.82
C ARG A 758 6.81 -46.95 11.53
N GLU A 759 5.87 -47.82 11.12
CA GLU A 759 5.04 -47.57 9.93
C GLU A 759 4.47 -46.16 10.03
N VAL A 760 4.56 -45.39 8.94
CA VAL A 760 4.06 -44.01 8.85
C VAL A 760 2.62 -43.90 9.40
N ASP A 761 1.83 -44.94 9.21
CA ASP A 761 0.46 -45.08 9.71
C ASP A 761 0.36 -44.99 11.25
N GLN A 762 1.29 -45.57 12.01
CA GLN A 762 1.31 -45.46 13.47
C GLN A 762 1.58 -44.02 13.92
N LYS A 763 2.47 -43.32 13.20
CA LYS A 763 2.78 -41.91 13.48
C LYS A 763 1.59 -41.01 13.17
N VAL A 764 0.93 -41.23 12.03
CA VAL A 764 -0.31 -40.54 11.63
C VAL A 764 -1.41 -40.74 12.67
N ALA A 765 -1.65 -41.98 13.10
CA ALA A 765 -2.67 -42.30 14.09
C ALA A 765 -2.42 -41.59 15.42
N LEU A 766 -1.16 -41.56 15.89
CA LEU A 766 -0.83 -40.86 17.14
C LEU A 766 -1.03 -39.35 17.03
N VAL A 767 -0.58 -38.72 15.94
CA VAL A 767 -0.80 -37.28 15.69
C VAL A 767 -2.29 -36.98 15.63
N GLN A 768 -3.07 -37.83 14.97
CA GLN A 768 -4.52 -37.69 14.87
C GLN A 768 -5.21 -37.79 16.24
N ASN A 769 -4.76 -38.71 17.10
CA ASN A 769 -5.28 -38.85 18.45
C ASN A 769 -4.94 -37.63 19.31
N LEU A 770 -3.72 -37.12 19.24
CA LEU A 770 -3.31 -35.89 19.95
C LEU A 770 -4.12 -34.69 19.46
N ALA A 771 -4.18 -34.45 18.15
CA ALA A 771 -4.85 -33.29 17.57
C ALA A 771 -6.36 -33.26 17.82
N ARG A 772 -6.99 -34.43 17.99
CA ARG A 772 -8.42 -34.53 18.39
C ARG A 772 -8.64 -34.30 19.88
N SER A 773 -7.65 -34.63 20.71
CA SER A 773 -7.79 -34.62 22.17
C SER A 773 -7.37 -33.30 22.81
N LEU A 774 -6.49 -32.54 22.14
CA LEU A 774 -5.91 -31.30 22.64
C LEU A 774 -6.57 -30.07 21.99
N LYS A 775 -6.60 -28.98 22.75
CA LYS A 775 -6.97 -27.63 22.29
C LYS A 775 -5.75 -26.85 21.81
N ILE A 776 -4.56 -27.24 22.24
CA ILE A 776 -3.29 -26.63 21.83
C ILE A 776 -2.72 -27.28 20.55
N PRO A 777 -1.97 -26.51 19.72
CA PRO A 777 -1.31 -27.02 18.52
C PRO A 777 -0.41 -28.24 18.76
N VAL A 778 -0.49 -29.22 17.84
CA VAL A 778 0.40 -30.38 17.78
C VAL A 778 1.48 -30.14 16.72
N SER A 779 2.74 -30.17 17.14
CA SER A 779 3.92 -30.22 16.29
C SER A 779 4.35 -31.66 16.06
N VAL A 780 4.92 -31.96 14.89
CA VAL A 780 5.41 -33.30 14.55
C VAL A 780 6.85 -33.25 14.04
N ALA A 781 7.72 -34.03 14.69
CA ALA A 781 9.15 -34.12 14.39
C ALA A 781 9.61 -35.57 14.17
N GLY A 782 10.79 -35.71 13.57
CA GLY A 782 11.47 -36.99 13.35
C GLY A 782 11.19 -37.65 12.01
N GLY A 783 12.09 -37.42 11.03
CA GLY A 783 12.05 -38.07 9.72
C GLY A 783 10.95 -37.61 8.77
N ILE A 784 10.42 -36.38 8.92
CA ILE A 784 9.39 -35.84 8.01
C ILE A 784 10.00 -35.63 6.61
N LYS A 785 9.54 -36.43 5.65
CA LYS A 785 9.84 -36.28 4.22
C LYS A 785 8.67 -35.62 3.50
N LEU A 786 8.93 -35.11 2.29
CA LEU A 786 7.94 -34.37 1.52
C LEU A 786 6.70 -35.21 1.22
N GLU A 787 6.87 -36.51 0.97
CA GLU A 787 5.79 -37.44 0.66
C GLU A 787 4.79 -37.62 1.83
N VAL A 788 5.25 -37.42 3.06
CA VAL A 788 4.48 -37.65 4.29
C VAL A 788 3.72 -36.38 4.74
N VAL A 789 4.07 -35.21 4.19
CA VAL A 789 3.45 -33.91 4.53
C VAL A 789 1.92 -33.96 4.44
N PRO A 790 1.30 -34.47 3.35
CA PRO A 790 -0.15 -34.43 3.24
C PRO A 790 -0.86 -35.27 4.31
N GLN A 791 -0.27 -36.40 4.71
CA GLN A 791 -0.81 -37.27 5.74
C GLN A 791 -0.77 -36.58 7.12
N MET A 792 0.33 -35.90 7.45
CA MET A 792 0.48 -35.21 8.73
C MET A 792 -0.42 -33.98 8.85
N VAL A 793 -0.56 -33.21 7.77
CA VAL A 793 -1.50 -32.07 7.72
C VAL A 793 -2.93 -32.54 7.94
N ARG A 794 -3.35 -33.62 7.25
CA ARG A 794 -4.69 -34.22 7.42
C ARG A 794 -4.89 -34.84 8.81
N ALA A 795 -3.84 -35.34 9.43
CA ALA A 795 -3.88 -35.82 10.81
C ALA A 795 -4.12 -34.70 11.83
N GLY A 796 -3.98 -33.43 11.44
CA GLY A 796 -4.21 -32.28 12.31
C GLY A 796 -2.93 -31.66 12.86
N ALA A 797 -1.75 -32.03 12.35
CA ALA A 797 -0.51 -31.35 12.71
C ALA A 797 -0.59 -29.86 12.32
N ARG A 798 -0.17 -29.00 13.24
CA ARG A 798 -0.12 -27.53 13.05
C ARG A 798 1.28 -27.01 12.84
N VAL A 799 2.31 -27.77 13.21
CA VAL A 799 3.71 -27.47 12.90
C VAL A 799 4.37 -28.75 12.39
N LEU A 800 5.04 -28.67 11.25
CA LEU A 800 5.83 -29.79 10.70
C LEU A 800 7.32 -29.45 10.86
N VAL A 801 8.03 -30.24 11.65
CA VAL A 801 9.47 -30.05 11.91
C VAL A 801 10.30 -30.88 10.93
N VAL A 802 11.11 -30.20 10.13
CA VAL A 802 11.92 -30.79 9.08
C VAL A 802 13.39 -30.40 9.28
N GLY A 803 14.25 -31.39 9.52
CA GLY A 803 15.70 -31.21 9.62
C GLY A 803 16.40 -31.60 8.31
N GLY A 804 17.04 -32.78 8.31
CA GLY A 804 17.93 -33.24 7.25
C GLY A 804 17.38 -33.23 5.81
N ALA A 805 16.06 -33.35 5.60
CA ALA A 805 15.46 -33.26 4.27
C ALA A 805 15.59 -31.87 3.63
N ILE A 806 15.75 -30.82 4.45
CA ILE A 806 16.02 -29.45 4.01
C ILE A 806 17.50 -29.12 4.20
N THR A 807 18.04 -29.34 5.40
CA THR A 807 19.39 -28.84 5.76
C THR A 807 20.52 -29.52 4.97
N LYS A 808 20.32 -30.78 4.57
CA LYS A 808 21.30 -31.54 3.75
C LYS A 808 20.98 -31.52 2.26
N SER A 809 19.95 -30.78 1.83
CA SER A 809 19.64 -30.60 0.41
C SER A 809 20.76 -29.82 -0.28
N ALA A 810 21.01 -30.11 -1.56
CA ALA A 810 21.88 -29.30 -2.39
C ALA A 810 21.39 -27.83 -2.48
N ASN A 811 20.08 -27.62 -2.38
CA ASN A 811 19.46 -26.30 -2.29
C ASN A 811 18.40 -26.29 -1.17
N PRO A 812 18.78 -25.86 0.05
CA PRO A 812 17.85 -25.75 1.17
C PRO A 812 16.68 -24.78 0.94
N GLU A 813 16.88 -23.70 0.16
CA GLU A 813 15.82 -22.73 -0.14
C GLU A 813 14.72 -23.39 -0.97
N GLU A 814 15.10 -24.04 -2.06
CA GLU A 814 14.15 -24.73 -2.94
C GLU A 814 13.47 -25.91 -2.26
N ALA A 815 14.22 -26.68 -1.46
CA ALA A 815 13.63 -27.74 -0.64
C ALA A 815 12.56 -27.17 0.30
N THR A 816 12.85 -26.06 0.97
CA THR A 816 11.91 -25.39 1.88
C THR A 816 10.65 -24.94 1.15
N LYS A 817 10.77 -24.31 -0.04
CA LYS A 817 9.62 -23.87 -0.85
C LYS A 817 8.68 -25.04 -1.16
N ARG A 818 9.23 -26.19 -1.56
CA ARG A 818 8.44 -27.40 -1.84
C ARG A 818 7.66 -27.89 -0.62
N PHE A 819 8.27 -27.84 0.58
CA PHE A 819 7.56 -28.19 1.82
C PHE A 819 6.43 -27.20 2.14
N VAL A 820 6.69 -25.89 2.03
CA VAL A 820 5.67 -24.85 2.24
C VAL A 820 4.51 -25.00 1.27
N GLU A 821 4.79 -25.23 -0.02
CA GLU A 821 3.77 -25.48 -1.04
C GLU A 821 2.96 -26.74 -0.76
N ALA A 822 3.60 -27.85 -0.39
CA ALA A 822 2.91 -29.09 -0.03
C ALA A 822 1.99 -28.93 1.19
N ILE A 823 2.44 -28.19 2.21
CA ILE A 823 1.63 -27.87 3.40
C ILE A 823 0.41 -27.03 2.99
N ARG A 824 0.65 -25.91 2.29
CA ARG A 824 -0.40 -24.94 1.94
C ARG A 824 -1.43 -25.54 0.97
N SER A 825 -0.98 -26.27 -0.05
CA SER A 825 -1.89 -26.93 -1.02
C SER A 825 -2.74 -28.01 -0.36
N THR A 826 -2.16 -28.82 0.54
CA THR A 826 -2.93 -29.81 1.30
C THR A 826 -3.96 -29.14 2.19
N TRP A 827 -3.57 -28.09 2.91
CA TRP A 827 -4.48 -27.35 3.79
C TRP A 827 -5.63 -26.68 3.02
N ALA A 828 -5.32 -26.07 1.87
CA ALA A 828 -6.33 -25.47 1.00
C ALA A 828 -7.32 -26.51 0.47
N ALA A 829 -6.87 -27.72 0.12
CA ALA A 829 -7.74 -28.80 -0.35
C ALA A 829 -8.66 -29.41 0.74
N MET A 830 -8.40 -29.11 2.02
CA MET A 830 -9.23 -29.56 3.14
C MET A 830 -10.35 -28.55 3.51
N LYS A 831 -10.23 -27.29 3.07
CA LYS A 831 -11.21 -26.23 3.28
C LYS A 831 -12.15 -26.16 2.07
#